data_AF-A0A4R5HAV1-F1
#
_entry.id   AF-A0A4R5HAV1-F1
#
_cell.length_a   1.000
_cell.length_b   1.000
_cell.length_c   1.000
_cell.angle_alpha   90.00
_cell.angle_beta   90.00
_cell.angle_gamma   90.00
#
_symmetry.space_group_name_H-M   'P 1'
#
loop_
_entity.id
_entity.type
_entity.pdbx_description
1 polymer ?
#
loop_
_entity_poly.entity_id
_entity_poly.type
_entity_poly.pdbx_seq_one_letter_code
_entity_poly.pdbx_strand_id
1 'polypeptide(L)'
;MAIFSNSNAKLSLLALSTVIALSACDGDDGEPGAPGQNGTPGSNGLSSLTITSIVNPGSDECPEGGVSISTGLDNNSDGTLADDEVDDTRFVCGSQATTSSVRNLELPAPSHMLLAEGLNASFLTREVGNHADQFSFYPAENPTHMMACIESVSEVIVPDSGKMNPGVQRINLADGTVETILRGMSRCDGIRTTAWGTILATEEAGDGAAYEIIDPLTTTEVTITERGEAGADATILNADGTAATTVAKRNALPTMAWEGLTVLDNGIVIGGDELRPGSFEFTVDNAGTDVGFGEDTDGGAIFKFIPTDLRTEATTIASLDESPLVAGSTFALQVSCRDSRQQFGQGCEVGNAAWIAIADQSNAREEANRVGATGYYRPEDLHIDPDFSDADNPEAIRFCWANTGNRGASNWGEVVCGVDSAPNAAEPDTRSVIVNRFLEGDEELNAPDNLAFQPGTGILYVIEDNRNGDVWACLPDGADRDVKSDGCVRVLSLNDRSAEPTGFIFNADGTEAYVSIQHSNDDDLPLFDDFRTDDIVRITGFGDVQATPDNRTVLLNNDTDVLFGFDGALTQSASFTVDRPADIAAAGLDIAAGDTGFGQDASDIIDLAPGLTATFLTRGASEWTDQFEFYPATNPTHLVSCVEETRGIVNDGTPGKYKPSVQTISLTDGTVRTVLRGMSRCDGIRVTDWGTVLATEETGDGAAYEILDVLASENVTITERGDAGEAATIVDGINGTVDASSQVIKRTNLPTIAWEGLEVLSSGVVIAADELRPGSYTQFFFSDGTVSDEDDGTEIASNDDTDGGAVYKFIPETLRTSTAPITSLTESPLTAGTTYALQMSCRDSRQQAGQGCEIGNGAWIEVDEDNARVEANIAGATGFYRPEDLHIDPTFSGTGVRFCWANTGNAGARNYGEVVCGVDSQPNLATAEERTVVINRLLEGDPELNAPDNVAFQPVTGMTYVIEDRSNGDVWACLPDGADRDIKTDGCVRMLSIGSQSAEPTGFIFSPDGTEAYVSIQHAAGTVLFDGNDTDDMIRITGFDTAVSNSLFGIEYENNLHVFSQALFGFEGPLTQSSTSGQ
;
A
#
# COMPACT_ATOMS: atom_id res chain seq x y z
N MET A 1 -6.93 -24.62 51.34
CA MET A 1 -7.73 -24.66 52.59
C MET A 1 -9.19 -24.54 52.18
N ALA A 2 -10.09 -25.29 52.81
CA ALA A 2 -11.36 -25.73 52.24
C ALA A 2 -12.58 -24.87 52.64
N ILE A 3 -13.77 -25.27 52.11
CA ILE A 3 -15.15 -25.18 52.67
C ILE A 3 -16.00 -23.97 52.22
N PHE A 4 -17.28 -24.04 51.72
CA PHE A 4 -18.34 -25.07 51.59
C PHE A 4 -19.53 -24.61 50.69
N SER A 5 -20.15 -25.57 49.97
CA SER A 5 -21.59 -25.84 49.69
C SER A 5 -22.51 -24.78 49.00
N ASN A 6 -23.55 -25.12 48.20
CA ASN A 6 -24.49 -26.24 48.33
C ASN A 6 -25.49 -26.34 47.12
N SER A 7 -25.92 -27.58 46.79
CA SER A 7 -27.33 -28.01 46.53
C SER A 7 -27.65 -28.78 45.22
N ASN A 8 -27.69 -30.11 45.38
CA ASN A 8 -28.78 -31.04 44.99
C ASN A 8 -28.96 -31.61 43.56
N ALA A 9 -28.33 -32.79 43.37
CA ALA A 9 -28.97 -34.13 43.33
C ALA A 9 -29.83 -34.58 42.13
N LYS A 10 -29.37 -35.67 41.49
CA LYS A 10 -30.01 -37.00 41.54
C LYS A 10 -28.98 -38.12 41.34
N LEU A 11 -29.02 -39.12 42.23
CA LEU A 11 -28.03 -40.18 42.40
C LEU A 11 -28.69 -41.57 42.27
N SER A 12 -28.03 -42.45 41.52
CA SER A 12 -27.88 -43.91 41.65
C SER A 12 -29.08 -44.87 41.71
N LEU A 13 -28.98 -45.96 40.92
CA LEU A 13 -29.25 -47.30 41.44
C LEU A 13 -28.21 -48.31 40.93
N LEU A 14 -27.69 -49.08 41.90
CA LEU A 14 -26.62 -50.07 41.85
C LEU A 14 -26.93 -51.31 40.98
N ALA A 15 -25.88 -51.99 40.49
CA ALA A 15 -25.66 -53.41 40.81
C ALA A 15 -24.22 -53.90 40.56
N LEU A 16 -23.65 -54.39 41.65
CA LEU A 16 -22.43 -55.17 41.83
C LEU A 16 -22.59 -56.58 41.22
N SER A 17 -21.58 -57.16 40.56
CA SER A 17 -20.95 -58.46 40.92
C SER A 17 -20.10 -59.09 39.80
N THR A 18 -18.88 -59.42 40.19
CA THR A 18 -17.86 -60.22 39.48
C THR A 18 -18.14 -61.72 39.62
N VAL A 19 -17.64 -62.53 38.68
CA VAL A 19 -17.15 -63.95 38.79
C VAL A 19 -17.80 -64.99 37.85
N ILE A 20 -17.04 -65.27 36.76
CA ILE A 20 -16.64 -66.57 36.16
C ILE A 20 -17.74 -67.56 35.67
N ALA A 21 -17.77 -67.79 34.35
CA ALA A 21 -18.01 -69.13 33.79
C ALA A 21 -17.38 -69.32 32.40
N LEU A 22 -16.74 -70.48 32.27
CA LEU A 22 -15.98 -71.07 31.19
C LEU A 22 -16.71 -71.25 29.84
N SER A 23 -15.92 -71.13 28.77
CA SER A 23 -15.84 -71.99 27.56
C SER A 23 -17.11 -72.31 26.74
N ALA A 24 -17.06 -71.80 25.50
CA ALA A 24 -17.18 -72.52 24.22
C ALA A 24 -18.55 -72.98 23.68
N CYS A 25 -18.77 -72.54 22.41
CA CYS A 25 -19.70 -72.97 21.36
C CYS A 25 -21.19 -72.59 21.57
N ASP A 26 -21.94 -72.02 20.62
CA ASP A 26 -21.82 -71.99 19.15
C ASP A 26 -22.79 -70.94 18.55
N GLY A 27 -22.46 -70.44 17.35
CA GLY A 27 -23.43 -70.08 16.29
C GLY A 27 -23.66 -68.60 15.96
N ASP A 28 -23.65 -68.11 14.72
CA ASP A 28 -22.93 -68.37 13.44
C ASP A 28 -23.45 -67.27 12.49
N ASP A 29 -22.61 -66.30 12.13
CA ASP A 29 -22.78 -65.46 10.95
C ASP A 29 -21.49 -65.62 10.11
N GLY A 30 -21.64 -66.08 8.87
CA GLY A 30 -20.55 -66.61 8.04
C GLY A 30 -19.40 -65.63 7.75
N GLU A 31 -18.18 -66.13 7.94
CA GLU A 31 -16.91 -65.47 7.58
C GLU A 31 -16.85 -65.11 6.08
N PRO A 32 -16.48 -63.86 5.71
CA PRO A 32 -16.12 -63.51 4.34
C PRO A 32 -14.92 -64.36 3.88
N GLY A 33 -14.96 -64.85 2.64
CA GLY A 33 -13.84 -65.60 2.07
C GLY A 33 -12.54 -64.79 2.12
N ALA A 34 -11.43 -65.44 2.50
CA ALA A 34 -10.13 -64.78 2.60
C ALA A 34 -9.79 -64.03 1.29
N PRO A 35 -9.29 -62.77 1.37
CA PRO A 35 -8.77 -62.07 0.21
C PRO A 35 -7.71 -62.94 -0.47
N GLY A 36 -7.74 -63.01 -1.80
CA GLY A 36 -6.67 -63.66 -2.56
C GLY A 36 -5.32 -63.01 -2.20
N GLN A 37 -4.27 -63.81 -2.04
CA GLN A 37 -2.93 -63.25 -1.80
C GLN A 37 -2.56 -62.33 -2.97
N ASN A 38 -2.18 -61.09 -2.67
CA ASN A 38 -1.56 -60.21 -3.66
C ASN A 38 -0.37 -60.94 -4.29
N GLY A 39 -0.24 -60.85 -5.61
CA GLY A 39 0.99 -61.29 -6.27
C GLY A 39 2.18 -60.54 -5.65
N THR A 40 3.32 -61.20 -5.54
CA THR A 40 4.56 -60.51 -5.15
C THR A 40 4.77 -59.30 -6.07
N PRO A 41 5.01 -58.09 -5.52
CA PRO A 41 5.36 -56.94 -6.33
C PRO A 41 6.48 -57.32 -7.31
N GLY A 42 6.37 -56.83 -8.55
CA GLY A 42 7.49 -56.92 -9.49
C GLY A 42 8.71 -56.20 -8.89
N SER A 43 9.91 -56.60 -9.30
CA SER A 43 11.12 -55.85 -8.94
C SER A 43 10.97 -54.39 -9.36
N ASN A 44 11.40 -53.47 -8.50
CA ASN A 44 11.46 -52.04 -8.85
C ASN A 44 12.26 -51.87 -10.15
N GLY A 45 11.82 -50.95 -11.02
CA GLY A 45 12.59 -50.57 -12.19
C GLY A 45 13.92 -49.90 -11.81
N LEU A 46 14.90 -49.91 -12.72
CA LEU A 46 16.12 -49.12 -12.55
C LEU A 46 15.78 -47.62 -12.60
N SER A 47 16.48 -46.82 -11.80
CA SER A 47 16.31 -45.36 -11.80
C SER A 47 16.95 -44.77 -13.07
N SER A 48 16.26 -43.87 -13.75
CA SER A 48 16.87 -43.03 -14.79
C SER A 48 17.52 -41.84 -14.11
N LEU A 49 18.82 -41.66 -14.31
CA LEU A 49 19.57 -40.53 -13.78
C LEU A 49 19.93 -39.58 -14.91
N THR A 50 20.01 -38.29 -14.56
CA THR A 50 20.46 -37.22 -15.43
C THR A 50 21.55 -36.46 -14.68
N ILE A 51 22.73 -36.34 -15.29
CA ILE A 51 23.81 -35.50 -14.79
C ILE A 51 24.04 -34.37 -15.78
N THR A 52 24.12 -33.15 -15.24
CA THR A 52 24.52 -31.97 -16.01
C THR A 52 25.97 -31.63 -15.69
N SER A 53 26.75 -31.24 -16.69
CA SER A 53 28.15 -30.89 -16.52
C SER A 53 28.53 -29.74 -17.44
N ILE A 54 29.30 -28.80 -16.91
CA ILE A 54 29.70 -27.57 -17.61
C ILE A 54 30.65 -27.92 -18.77
N VAL A 55 30.41 -27.27 -19.91
CA VAL A 55 31.31 -27.28 -21.07
C VAL A 55 31.92 -25.88 -21.18
N ASN A 56 33.19 -25.78 -20.79
CA ASN A 56 33.91 -24.51 -20.80
C ASN A 56 34.02 -23.93 -22.22
N PRO A 57 34.04 -22.59 -22.37
CA PRO A 57 34.32 -21.93 -23.64
C PRO A 57 35.63 -22.44 -24.27
N GLY A 58 35.63 -22.58 -25.60
CA GLY A 58 36.78 -23.12 -26.35
C GLY A 58 36.81 -24.65 -26.50
N SER A 59 35.78 -25.37 -26.04
CA SER A 59 35.57 -26.78 -26.44
C SER A 59 35.17 -26.92 -27.92
N ASP A 60 35.39 -28.11 -28.50
CA ASP A 60 35.00 -28.38 -29.89
C ASP A 60 33.46 -28.45 -30.04
N GLU A 61 32.74 -28.80 -28.98
CA GLU A 61 31.28 -29.00 -28.96
C GLU A 61 30.50 -27.70 -28.69
N CYS A 62 30.94 -26.86 -27.76
CA CYS A 62 30.36 -25.53 -27.49
C CYS A 62 31.48 -24.46 -27.43
N PRO A 63 31.80 -23.81 -28.57
CA PRO A 63 32.89 -22.82 -28.64
C PRO A 63 32.69 -21.60 -27.72
N GLU A 64 31.45 -21.21 -27.47
CA GLU A 64 31.06 -20.08 -26.59
C GLU A 64 30.70 -20.54 -25.17
N GLY A 65 30.93 -21.82 -24.84
CA GLY A 65 30.50 -22.44 -23.58
C GLY A 65 29.07 -22.98 -23.64
N GLY A 66 28.73 -23.83 -22.68
CA GLY A 66 27.41 -24.45 -22.57
C GLY A 66 27.33 -25.51 -21.49
N VAL A 67 26.27 -26.31 -21.51
CA VAL A 67 26.08 -27.45 -20.59
C VAL A 67 25.89 -28.74 -21.38
N SER A 68 26.55 -29.79 -20.91
CA SER A 68 26.29 -31.17 -21.31
C SER A 68 25.28 -31.80 -20.36
N ILE A 69 24.31 -32.51 -20.92
CA ILE A 69 23.27 -33.24 -20.20
C ILE A 69 23.43 -34.70 -20.57
N SER A 70 23.89 -35.51 -19.63
CA SER A 70 24.07 -36.95 -19.79
C SER A 70 22.96 -37.68 -19.06
N THR A 71 22.28 -38.60 -19.74
CA THR A 71 21.18 -39.40 -19.20
C THR A 71 21.50 -40.88 -19.31
N GLY A 72 21.12 -41.67 -18.31
CA GLY A 72 21.25 -43.12 -18.37
C GLY A 72 20.58 -43.84 -17.22
N LEU A 73 20.53 -45.17 -17.28
CA LEU A 73 19.96 -45.99 -16.21
C LEU A 73 21.04 -46.34 -15.17
N ASP A 74 20.72 -46.14 -13.90
CA ASP A 74 21.52 -46.58 -12.75
C ASP A 74 21.49 -48.11 -12.65
N ASN A 75 22.33 -48.75 -13.45
CA ASN A 75 22.32 -50.19 -13.66
C ASN A 75 22.79 -50.97 -12.42
N ASN A 76 23.54 -50.31 -11.54
CA ASN A 76 24.07 -50.89 -10.33
C ASN A 76 23.27 -50.50 -9.05
N SER A 77 22.33 -49.55 -9.17
CA SER A 77 21.46 -49.02 -8.12
C SER A 77 22.20 -48.34 -6.96
N ASP A 78 23.31 -47.65 -7.25
CA ASP A 78 24.11 -46.90 -6.27
C ASP A 78 23.74 -45.41 -6.16
N GLY A 79 22.80 -44.94 -6.99
CA GLY A 79 22.30 -43.57 -7.00
C GLY A 79 23.18 -42.57 -7.75
N THR A 80 24.24 -43.02 -8.43
CA THR A 80 25.14 -42.19 -9.22
C THR A 80 25.11 -42.61 -10.69
N LEU A 81 25.22 -41.67 -11.64
CA LEU A 81 25.35 -42.02 -13.06
C LEU A 81 26.84 -42.09 -13.42
N ALA A 82 27.41 -43.30 -13.41
CA ALA A 82 28.80 -43.51 -13.81
C ALA A 82 28.99 -43.41 -15.33
N ASP A 83 30.22 -43.17 -15.80
CA ASP A 83 30.54 -43.02 -17.23
C ASP A 83 30.10 -44.23 -18.09
N ASP A 84 30.10 -45.43 -17.53
CA ASP A 84 29.66 -46.66 -18.21
C ASP A 84 28.13 -46.90 -18.16
N GLU A 85 27.39 -46.02 -17.49
CA GLU A 85 25.94 -46.04 -17.37
C GLU A 85 25.25 -44.96 -18.21
N VAL A 86 26.01 -44.04 -18.82
CA VAL A 86 25.47 -42.97 -19.68
C VAL A 86 24.99 -43.53 -21.02
N ASP A 87 23.70 -43.33 -21.32
CA ASP A 87 23.03 -43.79 -22.55
C ASP A 87 22.98 -42.71 -23.66
N ASP A 88 22.79 -41.43 -23.30
CA ASP A 88 22.81 -40.28 -24.24
C ASP A 88 23.47 -39.06 -23.59
N THR A 89 24.16 -38.26 -24.39
CA THR A 89 24.71 -36.96 -23.96
C THR A 89 24.32 -35.90 -24.98
N ARG A 90 23.65 -34.85 -24.51
CA ARG A 90 23.24 -33.69 -25.31
C ARG A 90 24.00 -32.46 -24.87
N PHE A 91 24.34 -31.60 -25.82
CA PHE A 91 24.97 -30.32 -25.57
C PHE A 91 23.96 -29.19 -25.83
N VAL A 92 23.83 -28.29 -24.87
CA VAL A 92 23.08 -27.04 -25.01
C VAL A 92 24.11 -25.93 -25.01
N CYS A 93 24.39 -25.37 -26.19
CA CYS A 93 25.35 -24.28 -26.36
C CYS A 93 24.61 -22.95 -26.40
N GLY A 94 25.10 -21.97 -25.64
CA GLY A 94 24.51 -20.64 -25.46
C GLY A 94 24.98 -20.02 -24.15
N SER A 95 24.88 -18.69 -24.01
CA SER A 95 25.35 -17.93 -22.83
C SER A 95 24.53 -18.16 -21.55
N GLN A 96 23.65 -19.16 -21.53
CA GLN A 96 22.81 -19.51 -20.40
C GLN A 96 23.11 -20.95 -19.98
N ALA A 97 24.04 -21.10 -19.05
CA ALA A 97 23.93 -21.98 -17.90
C ALA A 97 25.28 -22.07 -17.17
N THR A 98 25.51 -21.13 -16.26
CA THR A 98 26.21 -21.43 -15.03
C THR A 98 25.55 -20.68 -13.88
N THR A 99 25.23 -21.40 -12.80
CA THR A 99 25.17 -20.89 -11.43
C THR A 99 26.59 -20.76 -10.85
N SER A 100 27.59 -20.50 -11.70
CA SER A 100 28.94 -20.18 -11.25
C SER A 100 28.92 -18.70 -10.90
N SER A 101 29.34 -18.33 -9.70
CA SER A 101 29.49 -16.91 -9.37
C SER A 101 30.32 -16.23 -10.46
N VAL A 102 29.88 -15.02 -10.82
CA VAL A 102 30.67 -14.16 -11.71
C VAL A 102 31.90 -13.67 -10.94
N ARG A 103 31.90 -13.82 -9.60
CA ARG A 103 32.99 -13.53 -8.68
C ARG A 103 34.26 -14.35 -8.93
N ASN A 104 35.05 -13.90 -9.90
CA ASN A 104 36.38 -14.40 -10.23
C ASN A 104 37.46 -13.37 -9.85
N LEU A 105 38.52 -13.80 -9.16
CA LEU A 105 39.65 -12.95 -8.75
C LEU A 105 40.45 -12.36 -9.93
N GLU A 106 40.35 -12.96 -11.12
CA GLU A 106 41.05 -12.52 -12.33
C GLU A 106 40.25 -11.50 -13.15
N LEU A 107 38.94 -11.36 -12.90
CA LEU A 107 38.10 -10.42 -13.63
C LEU A 107 38.10 -9.02 -12.98
N PRO A 108 38.07 -7.94 -13.77
CA PRO A 108 37.95 -6.59 -13.25
C PRO A 108 36.48 -6.28 -12.86
N ALA A 109 36.28 -5.33 -11.93
CA ALA A 109 34.96 -4.96 -11.41
C ALA A 109 33.86 -4.74 -12.48
N PRO A 110 34.10 -4.07 -13.62
CA PRO A 110 33.07 -3.91 -14.66
C PRO A 110 32.60 -5.21 -15.33
N SER A 111 33.23 -6.36 -15.06
CA SER A 111 32.73 -7.66 -15.54
C SER A 111 31.61 -8.22 -14.64
N HIS A 112 31.47 -7.69 -13.41
CA HIS A 112 30.52 -8.16 -12.40
C HIS A 112 29.21 -7.36 -12.40
N MET A 113 29.15 -6.26 -13.13
CA MET A 113 28.01 -5.35 -13.18
C MET A 113 27.91 -4.69 -14.55
N LEU A 114 26.69 -4.33 -14.93
CA LEU A 114 26.39 -3.39 -15.98
C LEU A 114 26.32 -1.99 -15.38
N LEU A 115 26.80 -1.01 -16.12
CA LEU A 115 26.82 0.39 -15.70
C LEU A 115 26.27 1.28 -16.81
N ALA A 116 25.58 2.33 -16.41
CA ALA A 116 25.25 3.47 -17.26
C ALA A 116 26.49 4.00 -18.00
N GLU A 117 26.30 4.48 -19.24
CA GLU A 117 27.37 5.02 -20.07
C GLU A 117 28.06 6.19 -19.37
N GLY A 118 29.40 6.21 -19.41
CA GLY A 118 30.23 7.18 -18.70
C GLY A 118 30.67 6.76 -17.29
N LEU A 119 29.95 5.85 -16.64
CA LEU A 119 30.35 5.32 -15.33
C LEU A 119 31.46 4.26 -15.45
N ASN A 120 32.33 4.20 -14.44
CA ASN A 120 33.43 3.25 -14.37
C ASN A 120 33.53 2.64 -12.98
N ALA A 121 33.68 1.31 -12.91
CA ALA A 121 33.87 0.58 -11.66
C ALA A 121 35.31 0.08 -11.46
N SER A 122 35.74 0.07 -10.19
CA SER A 122 36.97 -0.55 -9.73
C SER A 122 36.79 -1.12 -8.32
N PHE A 123 37.43 -2.24 -7.98
CA PHE A 123 37.38 -2.75 -6.61
C PHE A 123 38.13 -1.80 -5.66
N LEU A 124 37.48 -1.36 -4.58
CA LEU A 124 38.16 -0.80 -3.42
C LEU A 124 38.82 -1.94 -2.65
N THR A 125 38.06 -2.98 -2.34
CA THR A 125 38.56 -4.19 -1.69
C THR A 125 37.73 -5.40 -2.09
N ARG A 126 38.30 -6.58 -1.87
CA ARG A 126 37.69 -7.91 -2.05
C ARG A 126 37.85 -8.78 -0.80
N GLU A 127 38.26 -8.15 0.30
CA GLU A 127 38.64 -8.78 1.56
C GLU A 127 37.71 -8.38 2.72
N VAL A 128 36.68 -7.56 2.46
CA VAL A 128 35.65 -7.25 3.48
C VAL A 128 34.91 -8.54 3.81
N GLY A 129 34.45 -8.71 5.04
CA GLY A 129 33.71 -9.90 5.46
C GLY A 129 32.43 -10.11 4.64
N ASN A 130 32.03 -11.36 4.44
CA ASN A 130 30.79 -11.70 3.75
C ASN A 130 29.56 -11.23 4.55
N HIS A 131 28.49 -10.87 3.85
CA HIS A 131 27.39 -10.04 4.36
C HIS A 131 27.86 -8.61 4.67
N ALA A 132 28.76 -8.06 3.84
CA ALA A 132 29.12 -6.65 3.95
C ALA A 132 27.94 -5.80 3.50
N ASP A 133 27.45 -4.98 4.39
CA ASP A 133 26.20 -4.26 4.19
C ASP A 133 26.45 -2.74 4.22
N GLN A 134 25.78 -1.99 5.10
CA GLN A 134 25.96 -0.55 5.25
C GLN A 134 27.41 -0.14 5.60
N PHE A 135 27.79 1.06 5.16
CA PHE A 135 29.06 1.66 5.55
C PHE A 135 29.04 3.18 5.65
N SER A 136 29.98 3.70 6.45
CA SER A 136 30.15 5.14 6.67
C SER A 136 31.61 5.57 6.56
N PHE A 137 31.84 6.77 6.04
CA PHE A 137 33.18 7.33 5.93
C PHE A 137 33.73 7.85 7.25
N TYR A 138 35.02 7.56 7.54
CA TYR A 138 35.69 8.03 8.74
C TYR A 138 37.14 8.54 8.48
N PRO A 139 37.55 9.65 9.13
CA PRO A 139 36.70 10.61 9.84
C PRO A 139 35.67 11.27 8.89
N ALA A 140 34.62 11.88 9.44
CA ALA A 140 33.58 12.54 8.64
C ALA A 140 34.15 13.58 7.67
N GLU A 141 35.12 14.38 8.12
CA GLU A 141 35.87 15.30 7.26
C GLU A 141 37.17 14.66 6.76
N ASN A 142 37.41 14.76 5.44
CA ASN A 142 38.60 14.22 4.77
C ASN A 142 38.82 12.74 5.11
N PRO A 143 37.87 11.86 4.76
CA PRO A 143 37.91 10.47 5.17
C PRO A 143 39.17 9.78 4.63
N THR A 144 39.72 8.91 5.48
CA THR A 144 40.85 8.04 5.12
C THR A 144 40.43 6.57 5.11
N HIS A 145 39.32 6.27 5.78
CA HIS A 145 38.79 4.93 5.92
C HIS A 145 37.28 4.92 5.67
N MET A 146 36.78 3.74 5.36
CA MET A 146 35.37 3.38 5.38
C MET A 146 35.16 2.37 6.51
N MET A 147 34.08 2.51 7.26
CA MET A 147 33.67 1.60 8.32
C MET A 147 32.48 0.81 7.80
N ALA A 148 32.58 -0.51 7.76
CA ALA A 148 31.56 -1.40 7.20
C ALA A 148 30.96 -2.28 8.30
N CYS A 149 29.64 -2.41 8.29
CA CYS A 149 28.91 -3.40 9.06
C CYS A 149 28.92 -4.74 8.31
N ILE A 150 28.92 -5.82 9.10
CA ILE A 150 28.87 -7.20 8.63
C ILE A 150 27.60 -7.84 9.19
N GLU A 151 26.63 -8.06 8.33
CA GLU A 151 25.25 -8.48 8.62
C GLU A 151 25.15 -10.00 8.86
N SER A 152 26.19 -10.59 9.44
CA SER A 152 26.20 -12.00 9.82
C SER A 152 25.66 -12.20 11.24
N VAL A 153 24.93 -13.30 11.45
CA VAL A 153 24.57 -13.74 12.82
C VAL A 153 25.81 -13.93 13.69
N SER A 154 25.69 -13.62 14.99
CA SER A 154 26.81 -13.74 15.92
C SER A 154 27.23 -15.21 16.09
N GLU A 155 28.46 -15.55 15.68
CA GLU A 155 28.94 -16.93 15.71
C GLU A 155 30.44 -17.07 16.02
N VAL A 156 30.81 -18.25 16.54
CA VAL A 156 32.21 -18.63 16.79
C VAL A 156 32.79 -19.30 15.53
N ILE A 157 33.59 -18.56 14.78
CA ILE A 157 34.21 -19.01 13.52
C ILE A 157 35.46 -19.87 13.73
N VAL A 158 36.13 -19.73 14.88
CA VAL A 158 37.25 -20.60 15.29
C VAL A 158 37.00 -21.16 16.69
N PRO A 159 36.46 -22.39 16.81
CA PRO A 159 36.04 -22.97 18.09
C PRO A 159 37.16 -23.08 19.15
N ASP A 160 38.38 -23.38 18.73
CA ASP A 160 39.50 -23.59 19.66
C ASP A 160 39.98 -22.30 20.35
N SER A 161 39.79 -21.14 19.72
CA SER A 161 40.12 -19.83 20.28
C SER A 161 38.91 -19.05 20.77
N GLY A 162 37.69 -19.48 20.45
CA GLY A 162 36.48 -18.70 20.68
C GLY A 162 36.42 -17.42 19.83
N LYS A 163 37.08 -17.42 18.66
CA LYS A 163 37.11 -16.24 17.79
C LYS A 163 35.72 -16.04 17.18
N MET A 164 35.15 -14.86 17.40
CA MET A 164 33.86 -14.47 16.84
C MET A 164 34.01 -13.93 15.42
N ASN A 165 32.94 -14.03 14.62
CA ASN A 165 32.85 -13.40 13.31
C ASN A 165 33.05 -11.87 13.38
N PRO A 166 33.54 -11.23 12.30
CA PRO A 166 33.57 -9.78 12.19
C PRO A 166 32.16 -9.18 12.33
N GLY A 167 32.05 -8.05 13.04
CA GLY A 167 30.83 -7.23 13.11
C GLY A 167 31.04 -5.85 12.47
N VAL A 168 32.13 -5.15 12.83
CA VAL A 168 32.54 -3.91 12.16
C VAL A 168 33.98 -4.02 11.68
N GLN A 169 34.21 -3.65 10.43
CA GLN A 169 35.53 -3.61 9.81
C GLN A 169 35.88 -2.20 9.34
N ARG A 170 37.16 -1.84 9.43
CA ARG A 170 37.70 -0.62 8.81
C ARG A 170 38.42 -0.97 7.52
N ILE A 171 38.23 -0.15 6.49
CA ILE A 171 38.78 -0.31 5.15
C ILE A 171 39.55 0.96 4.80
N ASN A 172 40.83 0.86 4.44
CA ASN A 172 41.62 2.02 4.03
C ASN A 172 41.28 2.43 2.60
N LEU A 173 40.88 3.68 2.39
CA LEU A 173 40.45 4.17 1.07
C LEU A 173 41.60 4.27 0.04
N ALA A 174 42.85 4.30 0.50
CA ALA A 174 44.00 4.46 -0.39
C ALA A 174 44.48 3.14 -1.02
N ASP A 175 44.33 2.02 -0.30
CA ASP A 175 44.89 0.73 -0.71
C ASP A 175 43.96 -0.48 -0.47
N GLY A 176 42.78 -0.28 0.10
CA GLY A 176 41.76 -1.31 0.29
C GLY A 176 42.01 -2.26 1.47
N THR A 177 43.02 -2.01 2.30
CA THR A 177 43.35 -2.92 3.42
C THR A 177 42.21 -2.97 4.43
N VAL A 178 41.79 -4.17 4.81
CA VAL A 178 40.69 -4.44 5.74
C VAL A 178 41.23 -4.87 7.11
N GLU A 179 40.66 -4.33 8.19
CA GLU A 179 40.94 -4.77 9.56
C GLU A 179 39.66 -4.83 10.40
N THR A 180 39.47 -5.94 11.13
CA THR A 180 38.32 -6.12 12.04
C THR A 180 38.52 -5.30 13.32
N ILE A 181 37.59 -4.40 13.62
CA ILE A 181 37.65 -3.54 14.82
C ILE A 181 36.70 -3.98 15.92
N LEU A 182 35.56 -4.57 15.55
CA LEU A 182 34.57 -5.14 16.47
C LEU A 182 34.09 -6.49 15.95
N ARG A 183 33.94 -7.45 16.85
CA ARG A 183 33.46 -8.82 16.59
C ARG A 183 32.24 -9.17 17.41
N GLY A 184 31.44 -10.11 16.91
CA GLY A 184 30.35 -10.74 17.66
C GLY A 184 29.05 -9.94 17.73
N MET A 185 28.89 -8.91 16.89
CA MET A 185 27.56 -8.33 16.63
C MET A 185 26.69 -9.39 15.93
N SER A 186 25.38 -9.31 16.15
CA SER A 186 24.40 -10.12 15.44
C SER A 186 23.75 -9.25 14.37
N ARG A 187 24.02 -9.54 13.09
CA ARG A 187 23.45 -8.82 11.94
C ARG A 187 23.75 -7.32 12.02
N CYS A 188 25.03 -6.95 11.96
CA CYS A 188 25.39 -5.53 11.94
C CYS A 188 24.90 -4.93 10.64
N ASP A 189 24.15 -3.84 10.74
CA ASP A 189 23.56 -3.18 9.58
C ASP A 189 23.79 -1.66 9.72
N GLY A 190 22.85 -0.91 10.31
CA GLY A 190 22.96 0.54 10.40
C GLY A 190 24.28 1.04 10.99
N ILE A 191 25.02 1.83 10.22
CA ILE A 191 26.29 2.41 10.66
C ILE A 191 26.45 3.87 10.23
N ARG A 192 26.76 4.75 11.19
CA ARG A 192 26.98 6.19 10.93
C ARG A 192 28.11 6.77 11.76
N THR A 193 28.87 7.68 11.14
CA THR A 193 29.85 8.52 11.84
C THR A 193 29.15 9.67 12.56
N THR A 194 29.52 9.91 13.82
CA THR A 194 28.95 10.98 14.63
C THR A 194 29.77 12.27 14.52
N ALA A 195 29.14 13.42 14.73
CA ALA A 195 29.80 14.74 14.76
C ALA A 195 30.85 14.90 15.88
N TRP A 196 30.86 13.98 16.85
CA TRP A 196 31.83 13.95 17.95
C TRP A 196 32.88 12.84 17.82
N GLY A 197 33.06 12.32 16.60
CA GLY A 197 34.23 11.52 16.23
C GLY A 197 34.15 10.05 16.62
N THR A 198 32.95 9.51 16.82
CA THR A 198 32.70 8.08 17.04
C THR A 198 31.97 7.44 15.87
N ILE A 199 31.83 6.12 15.90
CA ILE A 199 30.96 5.35 15.00
C ILE A 199 29.81 4.78 15.85
N LEU A 200 28.58 4.93 15.39
CA LEU A 200 27.42 4.21 15.90
C LEU A 200 27.10 3.08 14.92
N ALA A 201 27.06 1.84 15.39
CA ALA A 201 26.70 0.65 14.61
C ALA A 201 25.54 -0.08 15.31
N THR A 202 24.56 -0.58 14.57
CA THR A 202 23.34 -1.22 15.11
C THR A 202 23.20 -2.65 14.64
N GLU A 203 22.31 -3.39 15.30
CA GLU A 203 22.01 -4.79 15.01
C GLU A 203 20.58 -4.95 14.49
N GLU A 204 20.44 -5.60 13.34
CA GLU A 204 19.22 -5.99 12.65
C GLU A 204 18.71 -7.31 13.26
N ALA A 205 18.23 -7.22 14.50
CA ALA A 205 17.68 -8.37 15.22
C ALA A 205 16.50 -7.95 16.07
N GLY A 206 15.56 -8.85 16.38
CA GLY A 206 14.43 -8.51 17.24
C GLY A 206 14.82 -7.99 18.64
N ASP A 207 16.00 -8.35 19.13
CA ASP A 207 16.64 -7.82 20.36
C ASP A 207 17.85 -6.91 20.04
N GLY A 208 17.86 -6.31 18.86
CA GLY A 208 18.96 -5.54 18.28
C GLY A 208 19.33 -4.31 19.10
N ALA A 209 20.63 -4.05 19.21
CA ALA A 209 21.18 -2.99 20.02
C ALA A 209 22.12 -2.05 19.24
N ALA A 210 22.24 -0.83 19.72
CA ALA A 210 23.19 0.15 19.19
C ALA A 210 24.51 0.14 19.98
N TYR A 211 25.65 0.07 19.28
CA TYR A 211 27.00 0.08 19.82
C TYR A 211 27.78 1.29 19.33
N GLU A 212 28.35 2.06 20.25
CA GLU A 212 29.19 3.22 19.91
C GLU A 212 30.68 2.89 20.11
N ILE A 213 31.48 3.22 19.10
CA ILE A 213 32.93 2.97 19.04
C ILE A 213 33.68 4.32 19.03
N ILE A 214 34.53 4.54 20.03
CA ILE A 214 35.47 5.67 20.09
C ILE A 214 36.85 5.25 19.55
N ASP A 215 37.59 6.22 19.03
CA ASP A 215 38.92 6.04 18.42
C ASP A 215 39.00 4.87 17.41
N PRO A 216 38.06 4.78 16.43
CA PRO A 216 37.90 3.60 15.57
C PRO A 216 39.12 3.29 14.68
N LEU A 217 40.02 4.27 14.46
CA LEU A 217 41.30 4.04 13.76
C LEU A 217 42.36 3.32 14.61
N THR A 218 42.16 3.21 15.92
CA THR A 218 43.09 2.52 16.83
C THR A 218 42.47 1.34 17.57
N THR A 219 41.14 1.30 17.68
CA THR A 219 40.39 0.14 18.17
C THR A 219 40.59 -1.04 17.24
N THR A 220 40.92 -2.22 17.76
CA THR A 220 41.14 -3.44 16.95
C THR A 220 40.81 -4.67 17.78
N GLU A 221 40.22 -5.69 17.15
CA GLU A 221 39.97 -6.99 17.79
C GLU A 221 39.17 -6.92 19.11
N VAL A 222 38.27 -5.94 19.24
CA VAL A 222 37.33 -5.87 20.37
C VAL A 222 36.19 -6.86 20.10
N THR A 223 35.74 -7.58 21.12
CA THR A 223 34.74 -8.65 20.97
C THR A 223 33.59 -8.47 21.95
N ILE A 224 32.36 -8.48 21.43
CA ILE A 224 31.15 -8.66 22.23
C ILE A 224 31.04 -10.16 22.52
N THR A 225 31.24 -10.55 23.78
CA THR A 225 31.15 -11.95 24.18
C THR A 225 29.75 -12.32 24.68
N GLU A 226 29.03 -11.33 25.20
CA GLU A 226 27.63 -11.46 25.64
C GLU A 226 26.92 -10.14 25.30
N ARG A 227 25.85 -10.19 24.50
CA ARG A 227 25.10 -8.99 24.08
C ARG A 227 24.31 -8.33 25.22
N GLY A 228 24.00 -9.09 26.26
CA GLY A 228 23.11 -8.69 27.35
C GLY A 228 21.65 -8.63 26.90
N GLU A 229 20.71 -8.75 27.84
CA GLU A 229 19.28 -8.56 27.56
C GLU A 229 18.98 -7.12 27.10
N ALA A 230 17.79 -6.89 26.56
CA ALA A 230 17.32 -5.55 26.17
C ALA A 230 17.45 -4.57 27.36
N GLY A 231 17.98 -3.37 27.08
CA GLY A 231 18.25 -2.34 28.11
C GLY A 231 19.38 -2.65 29.11
N ALA A 232 20.04 -3.81 29.03
CA ALA A 232 21.16 -4.20 29.89
C ALA A 232 22.52 -4.11 29.18
N ASP A 233 23.58 -3.87 29.95
CA ASP A 233 24.95 -3.79 29.46
C ASP A 233 25.43 -5.09 28.78
N ALA A 234 26.16 -4.92 27.67
CA ALA A 234 26.90 -6.01 27.04
C ALA A 234 28.23 -6.29 27.76
N THR A 235 28.73 -7.52 27.68
CA THR A 235 30.11 -7.85 28.06
C THR A 235 31.00 -7.73 26.83
N ILE A 236 31.89 -6.73 26.84
CA ILE A 236 32.78 -6.40 25.73
C ILE A 236 34.24 -6.44 26.18
N LEU A 237 35.07 -7.21 25.49
CA LEU A 237 36.46 -7.47 25.85
C LEU A 237 37.43 -7.04 24.75
N ASN A 238 38.60 -6.54 25.16
CA ASN A 238 39.76 -6.40 24.27
C ASN A 238 40.34 -7.78 23.94
N ALA A 239 41.20 -7.85 22.93
CA ALA A 239 41.91 -9.07 22.54
C ALA A 239 42.75 -9.73 23.66
N ASP A 240 43.12 -8.99 24.71
CA ASP A 240 43.84 -9.51 25.88
C ASP A 240 42.92 -10.04 27.00
N GLY A 241 41.60 -10.00 26.79
CA GLY A 241 40.57 -10.44 27.73
C GLY A 241 40.20 -9.43 28.82
N THR A 242 40.73 -8.21 28.77
CA THR A 242 40.31 -7.11 29.67
C THR A 242 39.04 -6.43 29.15
N ALA A 243 38.27 -5.78 30.03
CA ALA A 243 37.09 -5.02 29.61
C ALA A 243 37.47 -3.88 28.64
N ALA A 244 36.75 -3.79 27.53
CA ALA A 244 36.95 -2.71 26.56
C ALA A 244 36.40 -1.39 27.10
N THR A 245 37.10 -0.29 26.83
CA THR A 245 36.63 1.07 27.12
C THR A 245 36.36 1.87 25.84
N THR A 246 36.66 1.27 24.68
CA THR A 246 36.54 1.90 23.37
C THR A 246 35.23 1.57 22.66
N VAL A 247 34.42 0.66 23.21
CA VAL A 247 33.12 0.26 22.66
C VAL A 247 32.12 0.16 23.81
N ALA A 248 30.90 0.68 23.63
CA ALA A 248 29.81 0.57 24.60
C ALA A 248 28.46 0.34 23.90
N LYS A 249 27.63 -0.51 24.48
CA LYS A 249 26.20 -0.64 24.13
C LYS A 249 25.45 0.60 24.64
N ARG A 250 24.56 1.16 23.82
CA ARG A 250 23.76 2.36 24.14
C ARG A 250 22.33 1.99 24.53
N ASN A 251 22.15 1.60 25.79
CA ASN A 251 20.85 1.15 26.33
C ASN A 251 19.75 2.23 26.38
N ALA A 252 20.09 3.50 26.10
CA ALA A 252 19.12 4.59 25.99
C ALA A 252 18.42 4.63 24.63
N LEU A 253 19.00 4.02 23.59
CA LEU A 253 18.38 3.86 22.28
C LEU A 253 17.39 2.68 22.29
N PRO A 254 16.40 2.65 21.38
CA PRO A 254 15.45 1.54 21.29
C PRO A 254 16.12 0.19 21.00
N THR A 255 15.53 -0.86 21.58
CA THR A 255 15.77 -2.26 21.17
C THR A 255 14.75 -2.60 20.09
N MET A 256 15.24 -2.84 18.87
CA MET A 256 14.45 -3.10 17.66
C MET A 256 15.33 -3.76 16.59
N ALA A 257 14.75 -4.22 15.49
CA ALA A 257 15.52 -4.69 14.34
C ALA A 257 15.98 -3.47 13.55
N TRP A 258 17.20 -3.00 13.83
CA TRP A 258 17.72 -1.79 13.20
C TRP A 258 18.24 -2.08 11.79
N GLU A 259 17.65 -1.41 10.82
CA GLU A 259 18.17 -1.32 9.44
C GLU A 259 19.05 -0.08 9.34
N GLY A 260 18.67 0.90 8.52
CA GLY A 260 19.33 2.19 8.45
C GLY A 260 18.96 3.17 9.57
N LEU A 261 19.91 4.07 9.83
CA LEU A 261 19.73 5.18 10.75
C LEU A 261 20.40 6.46 10.22
N THR A 262 20.00 7.60 10.76
CA THR A 262 20.77 8.85 10.64
C THR A 262 21.06 9.43 12.02
N VAL A 263 22.20 10.11 12.14
CA VAL A 263 22.62 10.78 13.38
C VAL A 263 22.84 12.25 13.06
N LEU A 264 22.06 13.12 13.72
CA LEU A 264 22.22 14.57 13.59
C LEU A 264 23.40 15.05 14.47
N ASP A 265 23.98 16.20 14.11
CA ASP A 265 25.12 16.79 14.81
C ASP A 265 24.87 17.06 16.31
N ASN A 266 23.61 17.23 16.69
CA ASN A 266 23.17 17.47 18.05
C ASN A 266 22.92 16.19 18.87
N GLY A 267 23.10 15.00 18.27
CA GLY A 267 22.97 13.70 18.90
C GLY A 267 21.61 13.01 18.75
N ILE A 268 20.67 13.60 18.01
CA ILE A 268 19.40 12.95 17.67
C ILE A 268 19.67 11.80 16.71
N VAL A 269 18.99 10.68 16.92
CA VAL A 269 19.06 9.49 16.05
C VAL A 269 17.65 9.21 15.52
N ILE A 270 17.53 8.97 14.22
CA ILE A 270 16.30 8.50 13.57
C ILE A 270 16.62 7.16 12.90
N GLY A 271 15.77 6.15 13.08
CA GLY A 271 15.98 4.78 12.60
C GLY A 271 14.66 4.05 12.30
N GLY A 272 14.67 3.11 11.37
CA GLY A 272 13.54 2.21 11.07
C GLY A 272 13.64 0.89 11.85
N ASP A 273 12.49 0.25 12.10
CA ASP A 273 12.40 -1.13 12.59
C ASP A 273 12.02 -2.07 11.43
N GLU A 274 12.87 -3.04 11.12
CA GLU A 274 12.59 -4.04 10.09
C GLU A 274 11.53 -5.02 10.58
N LEU A 275 10.26 -4.69 10.34
CA LEU A 275 9.17 -5.58 10.65
C LEU A 275 8.11 -5.54 9.59
N ARG A 276 7.52 -6.70 9.34
CA ARG A 276 6.36 -6.79 8.46
C ARG A 276 5.05 -6.90 9.23
N PRO A 277 3.93 -6.39 8.69
CA PRO A 277 2.61 -6.56 9.30
C PRO A 277 2.35 -8.04 9.61
N GLY A 278 1.68 -8.33 10.72
CA GLY A 278 1.39 -9.70 11.15
C GLY A 278 2.62 -10.55 11.53
N SER A 279 3.79 -9.93 11.80
CA SER A 279 5.00 -10.67 12.21
C SER A 279 5.04 -11.01 13.70
N PHE A 280 4.21 -10.36 14.52
CA PHE A 280 4.06 -10.72 15.94
C PHE A 280 3.07 -11.88 16.11
N GLU A 281 3.45 -12.88 16.92
CA GLU A 281 2.53 -13.87 17.48
C GLU A 281 2.58 -13.67 19.01
N PHE A 282 1.64 -12.91 19.56
CA PHE A 282 1.63 -12.60 21.00
C PHE A 282 1.59 -13.91 21.81
N THR A 283 2.43 -14.00 22.85
CA THR A 283 2.33 -15.05 23.87
C THR A 283 2.18 -14.40 25.26
N VAL A 284 0.96 -14.54 25.83
CA VAL A 284 0.55 -14.47 27.25
C VAL A 284 1.27 -13.51 28.23
N ASP A 285 0.48 -12.73 28.98
CA ASP A 285 0.98 -11.91 30.07
C ASP A 285 1.60 -12.75 31.23
N ASN A 286 2.28 -12.05 32.17
CA ASN A 286 2.85 -12.64 33.38
C ASN A 286 1.82 -13.35 34.31
N ALA A 287 0.52 -13.24 34.03
CA ALA A 287 -0.57 -13.91 34.74
C ALA A 287 -1.11 -15.14 33.97
N GLY A 288 -0.60 -15.43 32.77
CA GLY A 288 -1.05 -16.53 31.92
C GLY A 288 -2.41 -16.27 31.27
N THR A 289 -2.78 -15.00 31.08
CA THR A 289 -4.01 -14.59 30.39
C THR A 289 -3.66 -14.15 28.98
N ASP A 290 -4.40 -14.66 27.99
CA ASP A 290 -4.42 -14.08 26.64
C ASP A 290 -5.05 -12.70 26.72
N VAL A 291 -4.29 -11.68 26.32
CA VAL A 291 -4.78 -10.30 26.16
C VAL A 291 -4.67 -9.86 24.70
N GLY A 292 -4.66 -10.82 23.77
CA GLY A 292 -4.30 -10.61 22.37
C GLY A 292 -5.07 -9.48 21.70
N PHE A 293 -4.34 -8.59 21.05
CA PHE A 293 -4.73 -8.09 19.75
C PHE A 293 -4.39 -9.23 18.76
N GLY A 294 -5.30 -9.53 17.83
CA GLY A 294 -5.24 -10.73 16.98
C GLY A 294 -4.05 -10.75 16.01
N GLU A 295 -4.22 -11.43 14.88
CA GLU A 295 -3.24 -11.46 13.78
C GLU A 295 -3.05 -10.09 13.07
N ASP A 296 -3.75 -9.07 13.57
CA ASP A 296 -3.73 -7.67 13.16
C ASP A 296 -2.67 -6.91 13.98
N THR A 297 -1.43 -6.92 13.47
CA THR A 297 -0.32 -6.20 14.09
C THR A 297 0.40 -5.40 13.02
N ASP A 298 0.61 -4.13 13.31
CA ASP A 298 1.24 -3.19 12.39
C ASP A 298 2.66 -3.64 12.01
N GLY A 299 3.12 -3.22 10.84
CA GLY A 299 4.50 -3.42 10.44
C GLY A 299 5.49 -2.52 11.21
N GLY A 300 6.69 -2.37 10.66
CA GLY A 300 7.76 -1.62 11.29
C GLY A 300 7.48 -0.12 11.40
N ALA A 301 7.86 0.48 12.53
CA ALA A 301 7.70 1.92 12.77
C ALA A 301 9.01 2.70 12.57
N ILE A 302 8.90 4.01 12.33
CA ILE A 302 10.06 4.92 12.37
C ILE A 302 10.23 5.47 13.78
N PHE A 303 11.44 5.37 14.32
CA PHE A 303 11.81 5.81 15.67
C PHE A 303 12.70 7.04 15.65
N LYS A 304 12.60 7.84 16.72
CA LYS A 304 13.46 8.99 17.00
C LYS A 304 13.93 8.96 18.44
N PHE A 305 15.24 9.07 18.65
CA PHE A 305 15.86 9.27 19.94
C PHE A 305 16.31 10.72 20.10
N ILE A 306 15.92 11.36 21.21
CA ILE A 306 16.36 12.71 21.57
C ILE A 306 17.21 12.63 22.84
N PRO A 307 18.50 13.05 22.79
CA PRO A 307 19.35 13.17 23.97
C PRO A 307 18.76 14.06 25.06
N THR A 308 19.04 13.73 26.32
CA THR A 308 18.69 14.60 27.47
C THR A 308 19.36 15.96 27.36
N ASP A 309 20.62 15.96 26.90
CA ASP A 309 21.43 17.14 26.66
C ASP A 309 21.82 17.17 25.18
N LEU A 310 21.14 18.01 24.39
CA LEU A 310 21.48 18.22 22.99
C LEU A 310 22.89 18.79 22.85
N ARG A 311 23.64 18.24 21.90
CA ARG A 311 24.98 18.68 21.61
C ARG A 311 24.94 19.99 20.80
N THR A 312 25.84 20.91 21.12
CA THR A 312 25.89 22.26 20.49
C THR A 312 27.20 22.56 19.77
N GLU A 313 28.20 21.68 19.87
CA GLU A 313 29.51 21.84 19.23
C GLU A 313 30.01 20.49 18.67
N ALA A 314 30.46 20.45 17.41
CA ALA A 314 31.10 19.29 16.78
C ALA A 314 32.56 19.12 17.26
N THR A 315 32.74 18.81 18.54
CA THR A 315 34.05 18.51 19.15
C THR A 315 34.16 17.04 19.50
N THR A 316 35.34 16.45 19.31
CA THR A 316 35.56 15.04 19.64
C THR A 316 35.43 14.79 21.14
N ILE A 317 34.73 13.74 21.54
CA ILE A 317 34.68 13.31 22.95
C ILE A 317 35.98 12.61 23.36
N ALA A 318 36.30 12.62 24.65
CA ALA A 318 37.47 11.93 25.21
C ALA A 318 37.12 10.59 25.90
N SER A 319 35.83 10.36 26.18
CA SER A 319 35.29 9.14 26.77
C SER A 319 33.88 8.90 26.26
N LEU A 320 33.47 7.64 26.11
CA LEU A 320 32.11 7.26 25.74
C LEU A 320 31.06 7.72 26.77
N ASP A 321 31.45 8.06 28.00
CA ASP A 321 30.57 8.66 29.00
C ASP A 321 30.16 10.11 28.68
N GLU A 322 30.87 10.79 27.76
CA GLU A 322 30.58 12.15 27.32
C GLU A 322 29.65 12.19 26.10
N SER A 323 29.28 11.03 25.55
CA SER A 323 28.41 10.92 24.39
C SER A 323 26.97 11.36 24.73
N PRO A 324 26.28 12.10 23.85
CA PRO A 324 24.87 12.43 24.03
C PRO A 324 23.97 11.18 24.03
N LEU A 325 24.47 10.05 23.51
CA LEU A 325 23.74 8.78 23.41
C LEU A 325 23.67 8.00 24.75
N VAL A 326 24.26 8.53 25.83
CA VAL A 326 24.23 7.90 27.17
C VAL A 326 22.84 8.01 27.82
N ALA A 327 22.09 9.08 27.54
CA ALA A 327 20.78 9.31 28.15
C ALA A 327 19.88 10.17 27.24
N GLY A 328 18.60 9.79 27.14
CA GLY A 328 17.62 10.50 26.31
C GLY A 328 16.25 9.85 26.40
N SER A 329 15.41 10.13 25.42
CA SER A 329 14.06 9.58 25.30
C SER A 329 13.79 9.14 23.87
N THR A 330 13.07 8.03 23.74
CA THR A 330 12.68 7.44 22.46
C THR A 330 11.24 7.79 22.13
N PHE A 331 10.99 8.01 20.86
CA PHE A 331 9.69 8.32 20.28
C PHE A 331 9.48 7.47 19.03
N ALA A 332 8.22 7.22 18.68
CA ALA A 332 7.84 6.61 17.41
C ALA A 332 7.01 7.62 16.58
N LEU A 333 7.07 7.50 15.26
CA LEU A 333 6.33 8.35 14.35
C LEU A 333 4.86 7.93 14.31
N GLN A 334 3.95 8.89 14.40
CA GLN A 334 2.53 8.68 14.18
C GLN A 334 2.01 9.71 13.17
N VAL A 335 1.53 9.21 12.06
CA VAL A 335 0.81 9.97 11.04
C VAL A 335 -0.64 10.19 11.46
N SER A 336 -1.17 11.36 11.13
CA SER A 336 -2.57 11.72 11.27
C SER A 336 -3.11 12.20 9.92
N CYS A 337 -4.24 11.66 9.56
CA CYS A 337 -4.84 11.71 8.23
C CYS A 337 -6.18 12.48 8.23
N ARG A 338 -6.64 13.00 9.37
CA ARG A 338 -7.89 13.79 9.46
C ARG A 338 -7.70 15.20 10.03
N ASP A 339 -6.84 15.42 11.03
CA ASP A 339 -6.60 16.74 11.66
C ASP A 339 -5.40 16.63 12.65
N SER A 340 -5.35 17.41 13.74
CA SER A 340 -4.40 17.22 14.85
C SER A 340 -4.76 16.07 15.79
N ARG A 341 -5.77 15.25 15.47
CA ARG A 341 -6.25 14.14 16.31
C ARG A 341 -5.32 12.94 16.17
N GLN A 342 -5.01 12.28 17.29
CA GLN A 342 -4.37 10.97 17.28
C GLN A 342 -5.34 9.93 16.70
N GLN A 343 -4.92 9.28 15.61
CA GLN A 343 -5.65 8.21 14.90
C GLN A 343 -4.67 7.07 14.65
N PHE A 344 -5.18 5.84 14.64
CA PHE A 344 -4.45 4.60 14.40
C PHE A 344 -5.44 3.61 13.75
N GLY A 345 -4.92 2.66 12.96
CA GLY A 345 -5.69 1.82 12.03
C GLY A 345 -5.32 2.09 10.55
N GLN A 346 -5.45 1.09 9.69
CA GLN A 346 -5.09 1.15 8.27
C GLN A 346 -5.75 2.30 7.49
N GLY A 347 -5.05 2.83 6.48
CA GLY A 347 -5.50 3.94 5.65
C GLY A 347 -4.91 5.31 6.00
N CYS A 348 -3.84 5.36 6.81
CA CYS A 348 -3.24 6.60 7.31
C CYS A 348 -1.70 6.55 7.34
N GLU A 349 -1.06 6.25 6.21
CA GLU A 349 0.42 6.18 6.11
C GLU A 349 1.10 7.50 5.68
N VAL A 350 0.33 8.47 5.15
CA VAL A 350 0.84 9.77 4.68
C VAL A 350 0.05 10.95 5.27
N GLY A 351 0.69 12.12 5.33
CA GLY A 351 0.11 13.36 5.87
C GLY A 351 0.90 13.94 7.05
N ASN A 352 0.24 14.74 7.88
CA ASN A 352 0.80 15.39 9.05
C ASN A 352 1.11 14.35 10.13
N ALA A 353 2.32 14.38 10.69
CA ALA A 353 2.78 13.39 11.65
C ALA A 353 3.44 14.04 12.87
N ALA A 354 3.43 13.32 13.99
CA ALA A 354 4.08 13.72 15.23
C ALA A 354 4.86 12.56 15.83
N TRP A 355 5.76 12.90 16.75
CA TRP A 355 6.53 11.95 17.54
C TRP A 355 5.80 11.65 18.85
N ILE A 356 5.43 10.39 19.08
CA ILE A 356 4.77 9.92 20.31
C ILE A 356 5.78 9.19 21.20
N ALA A 357 5.69 9.40 22.52
CA ALA A 357 6.70 8.90 23.46
C ALA A 357 6.61 7.38 23.67
N ILE A 358 7.77 6.72 23.70
CA ILE A 358 7.95 5.31 24.05
C ILE A 358 8.38 5.23 25.51
N ALA A 359 7.54 4.63 26.37
CA ALA A 359 7.79 4.61 27.82
C ALA A 359 8.92 3.64 28.22
N ASP A 360 9.12 2.57 27.45
CA ASP A 360 10.17 1.57 27.67
C ASP A 360 10.90 1.27 26.35
N GLN A 361 12.06 1.88 26.16
CA GLN A 361 12.86 1.67 24.95
C GLN A 361 13.44 0.25 24.83
N SER A 362 13.47 -0.54 25.92
CA SER A 362 13.91 -1.94 25.84
C SER A 362 12.85 -2.86 25.23
N ASN A 363 11.61 -2.36 25.13
CA ASN A 363 10.47 -3.03 24.50
C ASN A 363 9.81 -2.12 23.44
N ALA A 364 10.64 -1.40 22.68
CA ALA A 364 10.20 -0.27 21.87
C ALA A 364 9.13 -0.64 20.83
N ARG A 365 9.22 -1.83 20.23
CA ARG A 365 8.30 -2.29 19.18
C ARG A 365 6.89 -2.55 19.71
N GLU A 366 6.78 -3.34 20.78
CA GLU A 366 5.50 -3.59 21.45
C GLU A 366 4.88 -2.28 21.96
N GLU A 367 5.71 -1.40 22.52
CA GLU A 367 5.26 -0.10 23.00
C GLU A 367 4.77 0.80 21.86
N ALA A 368 5.46 0.83 20.71
CA ALA A 368 5.09 1.60 19.53
C ALA A 368 3.72 1.17 18.99
N ASN A 369 3.50 -0.13 18.79
CA ASN A 369 2.19 -0.67 18.43
C ASN A 369 1.13 -0.29 19.47
N ARG A 370 1.43 -0.46 20.76
CA ARG A 370 0.50 -0.13 21.86
C ARG A 370 0.12 1.35 21.94
N VAL A 371 0.99 2.27 21.51
CA VAL A 371 0.71 3.72 21.52
C VAL A 371 0.19 4.23 20.16
N GLY A 372 -0.02 3.34 19.19
CA GLY A 372 -0.54 3.65 17.86
C GLY A 372 0.48 4.37 16.97
N ALA A 373 1.75 3.98 17.00
CA ALA A 373 2.71 4.43 16.01
C ALA A 373 2.32 3.94 14.62
N THR A 374 2.65 4.69 13.57
CA THR A 374 2.35 4.27 12.21
C THR A 374 3.25 3.12 11.80
N GLY A 375 2.65 1.99 11.42
CA GLY A 375 3.34 0.86 10.82
C GLY A 375 3.51 1.02 9.31
N TYR A 376 4.66 0.61 8.79
CA TYR A 376 4.94 0.46 7.37
C TYR A 376 5.27 -0.99 7.06
N TYR A 377 5.17 -1.40 5.79
CA TYR A 377 5.33 -2.80 5.40
C TYR A 377 6.65 -3.42 5.88
N ARG A 378 7.77 -2.73 5.70
CA ARG A 378 9.11 -3.14 6.13
C ARG A 378 10.06 -1.96 5.92
N PRO A 379 10.16 -1.01 6.88
CA PRO A 379 11.17 0.03 6.82
C PRO A 379 12.57 -0.57 6.82
N GLU A 380 13.31 -0.30 5.75
CA GLU A 380 14.71 -0.65 5.63
C GLU A 380 15.56 0.59 5.94
N ASP A 381 16.66 0.70 5.20
CA ASP A 381 17.56 1.79 5.18
C ASP A 381 16.93 3.17 4.97
N LEU A 382 17.53 4.14 5.65
CA LEU A 382 17.13 5.53 5.56
C LEU A 382 18.33 6.46 5.39
N HIS A 383 18.08 7.57 4.67
CA HIS A 383 19.07 8.59 4.39
C HIS A 383 18.48 9.99 4.57
N ILE A 384 19.27 10.88 5.17
CA ILE A 384 18.93 12.30 5.28
C ILE A 384 19.32 13.02 3.98
N ASP A 385 18.46 13.91 3.47
CA ASP A 385 18.81 14.77 2.35
C ASP A 385 19.80 15.85 2.84
N PRO A 386 21.09 15.79 2.45
CA PRO A 386 22.10 16.72 2.95
C PRO A 386 21.94 18.14 2.40
N ASP A 387 21.17 18.31 1.32
CA ASP A 387 20.97 19.59 0.64
C ASP A 387 19.60 20.22 0.98
N PHE A 388 18.74 19.50 1.71
CA PHE A 388 17.45 20.02 2.13
C PHE A 388 17.61 21.25 3.01
N SER A 389 16.83 22.28 2.71
CA SER A 389 16.74 23.47 3.55
C SER A 389 15.34 24.06 3.50
N ASP A 390 14.87 24.50 4.66
CA ASP A 390 13.63 25.25 4.81
C ASP A 390 13.98 26.65 5.30
N ALA A 391 13.53 27.67 4.56
CA ALA A 391 13.79 29.07 4.88
C ALA A 391 13.05 29.54 6.15
N ASP A 392 11.89 28.95 6.44
CA ASP A 392 11.07 29.27 7.60
C ASP A 392 11.51 28.44 8.83
N ASN A 393 12.06 27.25 8.60
CA ASN A 393 12.56 26.34 9.63
C ASN A 393 14.02 25.91 9.36
N PRO A 394 15.04 26.71 9.74
CA PRO A 394 16.43 26.44 9.39
C PRO A 394 17.03 25.16 9.99
N GLU A 395 16.38 24.58 10.99
CA GLU A 395 16.77 23.29 11.59
C GLU A 395 16.02 22.11 10.97
N ALA A 396 15.09 22.34 10.04
CA ALA A 396 14.30 21.29 9.44
C ALA A 396 15.16 20.31 8.65
N ILE A 397 14.73 19.05 8.68
CA ILE A 397 15.37 17.97 7.94
C ILE A 397 14.37 17.28 7.04
N ARG A 398 14.85 16.79 5.91
CA ARG A 398 14.15 15.78 5.10
C ARG A 398 14.92 14.47 5.23
N PHE A 399 14.22 13.41 5.58
CA PHE A 399 14.78 12.06 5.61
C PHE A 399 13.82 11.13 4.85
N CYS A 400 14.39 10.18 4.13
CA CYS A 400 13.62 9.19 3.39
C CYS A 400 14.07 7.79 3.80
N TRP A 401 13.13 6.84 3.78
CA TRP A 401 13.38 5.43 4.05
C TRP A 401 12.76 4.58 2.96
N ALA A 402 13.39 3.45 2.65
CA ALA A 402 12.77 2.46 1.79
C ALA A 402 11.76 1.64 2.58
N ASN A 403 10.69 1.23 1.90
CA ASN A 403 9.67 0.37 2.41
C ASN A 403 9.52 -0.79 1.42
N THR A 404 10.19 -1.92 1.68
CA THR A 404 10.57 -2.91 0.64
C THR A 404 9.40 -3.53 -0.12
N GLY A 405 8.22 -3.64 0.51
CA GLY A 405 7.13 -4.43 -0.04
C GLY A 405 7.50 -5.92 -0.19
N ASN A 406 6.70 -6.63 -0.99
CA ASN A 406 6.94 -8.01 -1.39
C ASN A 406 6.39 -8.30 -2.78
N ARG A 407 7.30 -8.45 -3.74
CA ARG A 407 7.03 -8.78 -5.13
C ARG A 407 6.17 -10.03 -5.31
N GLY A 408 6.34 -11.08 -4.50
CA GLY A 408 5.49 -12.29 -4.57
C GLY A 408 4.01 -12.01 -4.29
N ALA A 409 3.76 -10.94 -3.52
CA ALA A 409 2.45 -10.41 -3.18
C ALA A 409 1.98 -9.30 -4.14
N SER A 410 2.66 -9.01 -5.25
CA SER A 410 2.36 -7.84 -6.11
C SER A 410 2.42 -6.49 -5.37
N ASN A 411 3.08 -6.45 -4.21
CA ASN A 411 3.42 -5.22 -3.49
C ASN A 411 4.88 -4.91 -3.82
N TRP A 412 5.14 -3.96 -4.72
CA TRP A 412 6.49 -3.75 -5.25
C TRP A 412 7.42 -2.97 -4.31
N GLY A 413 6.86 -2.37 -3.25
CA GLY A 413 7.58 -1.49 -2.33
C GLY A 413 7.48 -0.02 -2.74
N GLU A 414 8.07 0.86 -1.93
CA GLU A 414 8.02 2.30 -2.11
C GLU A 414 9.18 2.99 -1.37
N VAL A 415 9.41 4.26 -1.66
CA VAL A 415 10.26 5.15 -0.87
C VAL A 415 9.38 6.23 -0.28
N VAL A 416 9.42 6.38 1.04
CA VAL A 416 8.64 7.35 1.79
C VAL A 416 9.59 8.40 2.37
N CYS A 417 9.18 9.67 2.35
CA CYS A 417 9.97 10.77 2.88
C CYS A 417 9.19 11.53 3.96
N GLY A 418 9.89 11.88 5.04
CA GLY A 418 9.43 12.75 6.12
C GLY A 418 10.19 14.08 6.13
N VAL A 419 9.46 15.19 6.27
CA VAL A 419 10.04 16.51 6.55
C VAL A 419 9.72 16.88 8.00
N ASP A 420 10.70 16.83 8.90
CA ASP A 420 10.55 17.28 10.29
C ASP A 420 10.98 18.74 10.40
N SER A 421 10.01 19.63 10.57
CA SER A 421 10.23 21.08 10.73
C SER A 421 10.84 21.45 12.08
N ALA A 422 10.81 20.55 13.07
CA ALA A 422 11.31 20.80 14.43
C ALA A 422 11.99 19.56 15.02
N PRO A 423 13.13 19.10 14.44
CA PRO A 423 13.76 17.85 14.86
C PRO A 423 14.20 17.87 16.33
N ASN A 424 14.45 19.04 16.93
CA ASN A 424 14.84 19.16 18.34
C ASN A 424 13.70 18.90 19.34
N ALA A 425 12.48 18.69 18.88
CA ALA A 425 11.32 18.45 19.72
C ALA A 425 10.57 17.17 19.30
N ALA A 426 9.73 16.68 20.22
CA ALA A 426 8.82 15.55 20.00
C ALA A 426 7.54 15.80 20.80
N GLU A 427 6.71 16.70 20.29
CA GLU A 427 5.47 17.12 20.92
C GLU A 427 4.28 16.60 20.10
N PRO A 428 3.44 15.69 20.64
CA PRO A 428 2.41 14.97 19.88
C PRO A 428 1.36 15.89 19.24
N ASP A 429 1.09 17.03 19.88
CA ASP A 429 0.09 18.00 19.41
C ASP A 429 0.63 18.98 18.35
N THR A 430 1.95 19.00 18.10
CA THR A 430 2.58 20.00 17.21
C THR A 430 2.59 19.57 15.75
N ARG A 431 2.56 18.25 15.49
CA ARG A 431 2.58 17.64 14.16
C ARG A 431 3.70 18.23 13.28
N SER A 432 4.93 18.17 13.79
CA SER A 432 6.09 18.81 13.15
C SER A 432 6.58 18.11 11.88
N VAL A 433 6.10 16.89 11.62
CA VAL A 433 6.53 16.05 10.50
C VAL A 433 5.46 16.05 9.43
N ILE A 434 5.85 16.04 8.17
CA ILE A 434 4.96 15.78 7.03
C ILE A 434 5.52 14.59 6.28
N VAL A 435 4.71 13.55 6.10
CA VAL A 435 5.09 12.30 5.43
C VAL A 435 4.40 12.21 4.09
N ASN A 436 5.16 11.93 3.03
CA ASN A 436 4.65 11.71 1.67
C ASN A 436 5.38 10.53 1.02
N ARG A 437 4.70 9.85 0.09
CA ARG A 437 5.32 8.91 -0.83
C ARG A 437 6.16 9.68 -1.84
N PHE A 438 7.43 9.34 -1.95
CA PHE A 438 8.33 9.96 -2.93
C PHE A 438 8.44 9.13 -4.21
N LEU A 439 8.39 7.80 -4.08
CA LEU A 439 8.47 6.86 -5.19
C LEU A 439 7.67 5.62 -4.83
N GLU A 440 6.96 5.03 -5.77
CA GLU A 440 6.38 3.69 -5.64
C GLU A 440 7.10 2.75 -6.61
N GLY A 441 7.23 1.49 -6.21
CA GLY A 441 7.80 0.45 -7.03
C GLY A 441 6.80 -0.10 -8.05
N ASP A 442 7.35 -0.87 -8.98
CA ASP A 442 6.66 -1.54 -10.08
C ASP A 442 7.33 -2.91 -10.38
N GLU A 443 6.98 -3.56 -11.50
CA GLU A 443 7.58 -4.86 -11.85
C GLU A 443 9.10 -4.79 -12.11
N GLU A 444 9.64 -3.62 -12.45
CA GLU A 444 11.07 -3.38 -12.67
C GLU A 444 11.75 -2.86 -11.41
N LEU A 445 11.28 -1.74 -10.84
CA LEU A 445 11.81 -1.16 -9.60
C LEU A 445 11.07 -1.74 -8.40
N ASN A 446 11.67 -2.70 -7.70
CA ASN A 446 11.01 -3.35 -6.57
C ASN A 446 11.98 -3.79 -5.49
N ALA A 447 11.44 -4.11 -4.32
CA ALA A 447 12.23 -4.42 -3.13
C ALA A 447 13.28 -3.33 -2.83
N PRO A 448 12.90 -2.03 -2.78
CA PRO A 448 13.84 -0.99 -2.39
C PRO A 448 14.32 -1.25 -0.96
N ASP A 449 15.62 -1.07 -0.77
CA ASP A 449 16.32 -1.26 0.50
C ASP A 449 17.18 -0.02 0.77
N ASN A 450 18.39 0.09 0.20
CA ASN A 450 19.25 1.21 0.56
C ASN A 450 18.91 2.50 -0.19
N LEU A 451 19.20 3.62 0.47
CA LEU A 451 19.01 4.96 -0.06
C LEU A 451 20.27 5.80 0.06
N ALA A 452 20.56 6.60 -0.98
CA ALA A 452 21.65 7.56 -0.95
C ALA A 452 21.35 8.83 -1.74
N PHE A 453 21.30 9.97 -1.06
CA PHE A 453 21.28 11.25 -1.75
C PHE A 453 22.65 11.60 -2.30
N GLN A 454 22.73 11.99 -3.58
CA GLN A 454 23.95 12.51 -4.17
C GLN A 454 24.15 13.98 -3.74
N PRO A 455 25.23 14.30 -2.99
CA PRO A 455 25.48 15.65 -2.51
C PRO A 455 25.59 16.68 -3.63
N GLY A 456 24.97 17.85 -3.43
CA GLY A 456 24.95 18.98 -4.35
C GLY A 456 23.90 18.89 -5.48
N THR A 457 23.10 17.82 -5.53
CA THR A 457 22.19 17.55 -6.66
C THR A 457 20.73 17.35 -6.26
N GLY A 458 20.48 16.82 -5.05
CA GLY A 458 19.17 16.36 -4.59
C GLY A 458 18.67 15.05 -5.23
N ILE A 459 19.45 14.41 -6.11
CA ILE A 459 19.09 13.13 -6.73
C ILE A 459 19.16 12.03 -5.66
N LEU A 460 18.08 11.26 -5.56
CA LEU A 460 18.02 10.10 -4.67
C LEU A 460 18.38 8.84 -5.46
N TYR A 461 19.36 8.07 -4.96
CA TYR A 461 19.65 6.75 -5.46
C TYR A 461 18.92 5.71 -4.61
N VAL A 462 18.22 4.79 -5.26
CA VAL A 462 17.43 3.70 -4.66
C VAL A 462 18.07 2.38 -5.07
N ILE A 463 18.39 1.55 -4.09
CA ILE A 463 19.10 0.28 -4.26
C ILE A 463 18.13 -0.84 -3.93
N GLU A 464 18.09 -1.88 -4.76
CA GLU A 464 17.18 -3.01 -4.56
C GLU A 464 17.83 -4.17 -3.81
N ASP A 465 17.10 -4.70 -2.83
CA ASP A 465 17.36 -5.98 -2.17
C ASP A 465 16.77 -7.13 -3.01
N ASN A 466 17.38 -7.33 -4.17
CA ASN A 466 17.05 -8.43 -5.07
C ASN A 466 18.31 -9.13 -5.53
N ARG A 467 18.21 -10.45 -5.71
CA ARG A 467 19.23 -11.19 -6.48
C ARG A 467 19.30 -10.62 -7.89
N ASN A 468 20.52 -10.28 -8.33
CA ASN A 468 20.72 -9.53 -9.57
C ASN A 468 20.07 -8.13 -9.55
N GLY A 469 20.01 -7.51 -8.38
CA GLY A 469 19.34 -6.24 -8.14
C GLY A 469 19.97 -5.07 -8.89
N ASP A 470 19.17 -4.02 -8.99
CA ASP A 470 19.50 -2.79 -9.70
C ASP A 470 19.74 -1.62 -8.73
N VAL A 471 20.41 -0.59 -9.24
CA VAL A 471 20.46 0.74 -8.60
C VAL A 471 19.83 1.74 -9.53
N TRP A 472 18.91 2.53 -8.99
CA TRP A 472 18.11 3.52 -9.67
C TRP A 472 18.49 4.92 -9.23
N ALA A 473 18.55 5.87 -10.16
CA ALA A 473 18.72 7.29 -9.87
C ALA A 473 17.41 8.02 -10.14
N CYS A 474 16.85 8.63 -9.11
CA CYS A 474 15.54 9.27 -9.11
C CYS A 474 15.66 10.78 -8.96
N LEU A 475 14.96 11.52 -9.82
CA LEU A 475 14.94 12.97 -9.79
C LEU A 475 14.26 13.49 -8.52
N PRO A 476 14.68 14.64 -7.98
CA PRO A 476 13.85 15.35 -7.01
C PRO A 476 12.48 15.69 -7.63
N ASP A 477 11.49 15.86 -6.76
CA ASP A 477 10.21 16.49 -7.09
C ASP A 477 10.43 17.86 -7.78
N GLY A 478 9.84 18.00 -8.95
CA GLY A 478 10.00 19.08 -9.91
C GLY A 478 9.02 20.23 -9.73
N ALA A 479 8.33 20.57 -10.81
CA ALA A 479 7.36 21.67 -10.86
C ALA A 479 6.03 21.25 -11.48
N ASP A 480 5.87 19.95 -11.69
CA ASP A 480 4.61 19.30 -11.93
C ASP A 480 3.77 19.27 -10.64
N ARG A 481 2.65 18.57 -10.69
CA ARG A 481 1.53 18.79 -9.77
C ARG A 481 1.69 18.02 -8.46
N ASP A 482 2.27 16.81 -8.54
CA ASP A 482 2.42 15.94 -7.37
C ASP A 482 3.69 16.27 -6.58
N VAL A 483 3.98 15.46 -5.56
CA VAL A 483 5.14 15.63 -4.66
C VAL A 483 6.12 14.46 -4.75
N LYS A 484 6.05 13.69 -5.85
CA LYS A 484 6.82 12.48 -6.11
C LYS A 484 8.07 12.81 -6.94
N SER A 485 8.90 11.80 -7.15
CA SER A 485 10.00 11.91 -8.10
C SER A 485 9.46 12.10 -9.52
N ASP A 486 9.99 13.09 -10.26
CA ASP A 486 9.67 13.26 -11.69
C ASP A 486 10.05 12.03 -12.53
N GLY A 487 10.89 11.13 -12.02
CA GLY A 487 11.22 9.89 -12.71
C GLY A 487 12.55 9.31 -12.27
N CYS A 488 12.70 8.00 -12.51
CA CYS A 488 13.90 7.25 -12.16
C CYS A 488 14.48 6.53 -13.36
N VAL A 489 15.80 6.48 -13.45
CA VAL A 489 16.51 5.70 -14.47
C VAL A 489 17.46 4.71 -13.82
N ARG A 490 17.59 3.51 -14.42
CA ARG A 490 18.52 2.50 -13.94
C ARG A 490 19.96 2.84 -14.30
N VAL A 491 20.85 2.81 -13.31
CA VAL A 491 22.27 3.19 -13.46
C VAL A 491 23.26 2.05 -13.28
N LEU A 492 22.85 1.00 -12.56
CA LEU A 492 23.66 -0.19 -12.31
C LEU A 492 22.76 -1.41 -12.25
N SER A 493 23.24 -2.54 -12.79
CA SER A 493 22.65 -3.87 -12.60
C SER A 493 23.74 -4.86 -12.30
N LEU A 494 23.55 -5.76 -11.34
CA LEU A 494 24.51 -6.84 -11.14
C LEU A 494 24.42 -7.88 -12.25
N ASN A 495 25.56 -8.49 -12.59
CA ASN A 495 25.61 -9.68 -13.45
C ASN A 495 25.60 -10.98 -12.62
N ASP A 496 25.94 -10.87 -11.32
CA ASP A 496 25.99 -12.01 -10.41
C ASP A 496 24.59 -12.30 -9.86
N ARG A 497 23.99 -13.39 -10.35
CA ARG A 497 22.63 -13.81 -9.96
C ARG A 497 22.53 -14.33 -8.53
N SER A 498 23.65 -14.48 -7.83
CA SER A 498 23.65 -14.84 -6.40
C SER A 498 23.74 -13.63 -5.48
N ALA A 499 24.16 -12.49 -6.01
CA ALA A 499 24.43 -11.29 -5.24
C ALA A 499 23.31 -10.26 -5.35
N GLU A 500 23.25 -9.37 -4.37
CA GLU A 500 22.51 -8.11 -4.40
C GLU A 500 23.45 -6.92 -4.20
N PRO A 501 23.12 -5.76 -4.79
CA PRO A 501 23.76 -4.52 -4.39
C PRO A 501 23.19 -4.11 -3.03
N THR A 502 24.06 -3.77 -2.09
CA THR A 502 23.66 -3.13 -0.83
C THR A 502 24.74 -2.12 -0.44
N GLY A 503 24.51 -1.32 0.60
CA GLY A 503 25.50 -0.40 1.14
C GLY A 503 25.97 0.56 0.06
N PHE A 504 25.27 1.68 -0.14
CA PHE A 504 25.60 2.64 -1.18
C PHE A 504 25.85 4.02 -0.60
N ILE A 505 27.01 4.62 -0.88
CA ILE A 505 27.33 5.97 -0.38
C ILE A 505 28.11 6.80 -1.38
N PHE A 506 27.82 8.09 -1.42
CA PHE A 506 28.62 9.08 -2.13
C PHE A 506 29.72 9.67 -1.26
N ASN A 507 30.85 9.99 -1.88
CA ASN A 507 31.84 10.88 -1.27
C ASN A 507 31.26 12.31 -1.11
N ALA A 508 31.93 13.14 -0.32
CA ALA A 508 31.41 14.46 0.08
C ALA A 508 31.16 15.45 -1.08
N ASP A 509 31.74 15.22 -2.27
CA ASP A 509 31.52 16.05 -3.47
C ASP A 509 30.58 15.41 -4.50
N GLY A 510 30.04 14.21 -4.22
CA GLY A 510 29.08 13.51 -5.08
C GLY A 510 29.66 12.98 -6.40
N THR A 511 30.99 13.01 -6.59
CA THR A 511 31.65 12.59 -7.84
C THR A 511 32.03 11.11 -7.87
N GLU A 512 32.00 10.45 -6.72
CA GLU A 512 32.30 9.03 -6.55
C GLU A 512 31.30 8.36 -5.63
N ALA A 513 30.87 7.16 -5.99
CA ALA A 513 30.03 6.31 -5.16
C ALA A 513 30.76 5.01 -4.81
N TYR A 514 30.33 4.35 -3.75
CA TYR A 514 30.80 3.04 -3.34
C TYR A 514 29.58 2.15 -3.11
N VAL A 515 29.68 0.89 -3.52
CA VAL A 515 28.60 -0.11 -3.38
C VAL A 515 29.18 -1.43 -2.87
N SER A 516 28.48 -2.09 -1.96
CA SER A 516 28.75 -3.48 -1.58
C SER A 516 28.10 -4.43 -2.57
N ILE A 517 28.83 -5.47 -2.98
CA ILE A 517 28.28 -6.60 -3.72
C ILE A 517 28.17 -7.76 -2.74
N GLN A 518 27.04 -7.86 -2.07
CA GLN A 518 26.79 -8.81 -0.98
C GLN A 518 26.33 -10.17 -1.51
N HIS A 519 26.48 -11.22 -0.72
CA HIS A 519 25.95 -12.57 -0.97
C HIS A 519 26.46 -13.26 -2.25
N SER A 520 27.52 -12.72 -2.86
CA SER A 520 28.17 -13.37 -4.00
C SER A 520 28.65 -14.76 -3.58
N ASN A 521 28.28 -15.80 -4.33
CA ASN A 521 28.77 -17.15 -4.02
C ASN A 521 30.31 -17.20 -4.08
N ASP A 522 30.91 -17.40 -2.92
CA ASP A 522 32.35 -17.31 -2.68
C ASP A 522 32.97 -18.61 -2.14
N ASP A 523 32.27 -19.75 -2.30
CA ASP A 523 32.67 -21.07 -1.77
C ASP A 523 34.14 -21.45 -2.07
N ASP A 524 34.66 -20.99 -3.22
CA ASP A 524 36.01 -21.31 -3.71
C ASP A 524 37.04 -20.18 -3.48
N LEU A 525 36.64 -19.06 -2.86
CA LEU A 525 37.54 -17.95 -2.55
C LEU A 525 38.32 -18.18 -1.24
N PRO A 526 39.57 -17.69 -1.14
CA PRO A 526 40.31 -17.75 0.10
C PRO A 526 39.59 -16.99 1.22
N LEU A 527 39.52 -17.58 2.40
CA LEU A 527 39.04 -16.87 3.59
C LEU A 527 39.99 -15.71 3.93
N PHE A 528 39.43 -14.59 4.33
CA PHE A 528 40.14 -13.49 4.96
C PHE A 528 39.75 -13.45 6.44
N ASP A 529 40.73 -13.34 7.34
CA ASP A 529 40.47 -13.34 8.79
C ASP A 529 39.66 -14.56 9.30
N ASP A 530 39.85 -15.73 8.66
CA ASP A 530 39.08 -16.97 8.88
C ASP A 530 37.58 -16.89 8.54
N PHE A 531 37.19 -15.88 7.76
CA PHE A 531 35.81 -15.61 7.34
C PHE A 531 35.70 -15.47 5.82
N ARG A 532 34.48 -15.71 5.31
CA ARG A 532 34.13 -15.45 3.90
C ARG A 532 34.18 -13.95 3.61
N THR A 533 34.21 -13.59 2.34
CA THR A 533 34.42 -12.18 1.95
C THR A 533 33.35 -11.66 1.01
N ASP A 534 33.25 -10.35 0.84
CA ASP A 534 32.50 -9.66 -0.22
C ASP A 534 33.40 -8.66 -0.96
N ASP A 535 32.86 -8.04 -2.01
CA ASP A 535 33.56 -7.05 -2.82
C ASP A 535 32.95 -5.65 -2.59
N ILE A 536 33.77 -4.65 -2.22
CA ILE A 536 33.36 -3.24 -2.24
C ILE A 536 33.87 -2.61 -3.52
N VAL A 537 32.96 -2.02 -4.30
CA VAL A 537 33.25 -1.42 -5.59
C VAL A 537 33.13 0.09 -5.53
N ARG A 538 34.17 0.78 -6.00
CA ARG A 538 34.19 2.22 -6.23
C ARG A 538 33.73 2.53 -7.65
N ILE A 539 32.73 3.40 -7.77
CA ILE A 539 32.14 3.89 -9.01
C ILE A 539 32.53 5.36 -9.19
N THR A 540 32.98 5.70 -10.40
CA THR A 540 33.39 7.06 -10.79
C THR A 540 32.75 7.44 -12.12
N GLY A 541 32.77 8.71 -12.47
CA GLY A 541 32.21 9.22 -13.73
C GLY A 541 30.90 9.99 -13.57
N PHE A 542 30.43 10.15 -12.32
CA PHE A 542 29.40 11.13 -12.00
C PHE A 542 29.95 12.54 -12.28
N GLY A 543 29.28 13.26 -13.17
CA GLY A 543 29.65 14.62 -13.59
C GLY A 543 29.08 15.70 -12.68
N ASP A 544 29.60 16.92 -12.84
CA ASP A 544 29.00 18.12 -12.24
C ASP A 544 27.57 18.30 -12.78
N VAL A 545 26.54 18.04 -11.97
CA VAL A 545 25.15 18.35 -12.35
C VAL A 545 25.03 19.87 -12.44
N GLN A 546 24.65 20.40 -13.61
CA GLN A 546 24.31 21.81 -13.73
C GLN A 546 23.04 22.01 -12.90
N ALA A 547 23.17 22.62 -11.72
CA ALA A 547 22.02 23.10 -10.96
C ALA A 547 21.21 24.06 -11.83
N THR A 548 20.18 23.55 -12.51
CA THR A 548 19.12 24.36 -13.11
C THR A 548 17.81 23.96 -12.45
N PRO A 549 17.48 24.56 -11.28
CA PRO A 549 16.17 24.42 -10.66
C PRO A 549 15.03 24.78 -11.61
N ASP A 550 15.27 25.73 -12.52
CA ASP A 550 14.22 26.34 -13.36
C ASP A 550 14.02 25.67 -14.74
N ASN A 551 14.74 24.58 -15.06
CA ASN A 551 14.72 23.99 -16.41
C ASN A 551 14.40 22.48 -16.43
N ARG A 552 14.04 21.91 -15.27
CA ARG A 552 13.59 20.50 -15.13
C ARG A 552 12.21 20.27 -15.74
N THR A 553 11.42 21.34 -15.89
CA THR A 553 10.09 21.39 -16.52
C THR A 553 10.06 21.25 -18.06
N VAL A 554 11.20 21.02 -18.72
CA VAL A 554 11.33 21.15 -20.21
C VAL A 554 11.43 19.81 -20.95
N LEU A 555 11.30 18.67 -20.27
CA LEU A 555 11.22 17.37 -20.95
C LEU A 555 9.86 17.17 -21.65
N LEU A 556 8.84 17.90 -21.21
CA LEU A 556 7.58 18.05 -21.92
C LEU A 556 7.67 19.30 -22.80
N ASN A 557 8.27 19.19 -23.98
CA ASN A 557 7.97 20.17 -25.03
C ASN A 557 6.44 20.17 -25.25
N ASN A 558 5.89 21.33 -25.64
CA ASN A 558 4.47 21.62 -25.86
C ASN A 558 3.75 20.73 -26.92
N ASP A 559 3.97 19.42 -26.94
CA ASP A 559 3.22 18.46 -27.74
C ASP A 559 1.97 18.04 -26.95
N THR A 560 1.14 19.04 -26.62
CA THR A 560 -0.28 18.80 -26.32
C THR A 560 -1.00 18.57 -27.65
N ASP A 561 -0.62 17.51 -28.36
CA ASP A 561 -1.57 16.89 -29.27
C ASP A 561 -2.71 16.36 -28.39
N VAL A 562 -3.95 16.69 -28.75
CA VAL A 562 -5.13 16.51 -27.92
C VAL A 562 -5.40 15.01 -27.64
N LEU A 563 -5.11 14.54 -26.42
CA LEU A 563 -5.27 13.14 -25.99
C LEU A 563 -6.55 12.86 -25.19
N PHE A 564 -7.20 13.89 -24.64
CA PHE A 564 -8.32 13.74 -23.70
C PHE A 564 -9.72 13.75 -24.35
N GLY A 565 -9.80 13.70 -25.68
CA GLY A 565 -11.08 13.75 -26.39
C GLY A 565 -11.78 15.12 -26.36
N PHE A 566 -11.07 16.21 -26.02
CA PHE A 566 -11.54 17.60 -26.07
C PHE A 566 -10.40 18.57 -26.41
N ASP A 567 -10.68 19.77 -26.93
CA ASP A 567 -9.71 20.66 -27.61
C ASP A 567 -8.56 21.22 -26.74
N GLY A 568 -8.51 20.94 -25.43
CA GLY A 568 -7.39 21.26 -24.53
C GLY A 568 -7.78 21.30 -23.05
N ALA A 569 -6.80 21.38 -22.13
CA ALA A 569 -7.04 21.47 -20.68
C ALA A 569 -7.68 22.80 -20.25
N LEU A 570 -8.45 22.79 -19.16
CA LEU A 570 -8.89 23.99 -18.47
C LEU A 570 -7.73 24.58 -17.66
N THR A 571 -7.08 25.61 -18.22
CA THR A 571 -5.87 26.22 -17.63
C THR A 571 -6.14 27.21 -16.49
N GLN A 572 -7.36 27.72 -16.34
CA GLN A 572 -7.77 28.62 -15.25
C GLN A 572 -9.30 28.70 -15.18
N SER A 573 -9.87 28.63 -13.97
CA SER A 573 -11.28 28.99 -13.74
C SER A 573 -11.47 30.49 -13.94
N ALA A 574 -12.37 30.87 -14.86
CA ALA A 574 -12.69 32.24 -15.22
C ALA A 574 -14.05 32.69 -14.67
N SER A 575 -14.84 31.76 -14.13
CA SER A 575 -16.20 32.01 -13.68
C SER A 575 -16.21 32.93 -12.45
N PHE A 576 -16.99 33.99 -12.59
CA PHE A 576 -17.28 34.94 -11.53
C PHE A 576 -18.17 34.22 -10.51
N THR A 577 -17.88 34.36 -9.22
CA THR A 577 -18.71 33.82 -8.12
C THR A 577 -20.20 34.16 -8.30
N VAL A 578 -21.02 33.21 -8.76
CA VAL A 578 -22.49 33.33 -8.84
C VAL A 578 -23.10 32.68 -7.60
N ASP A 579 -22.93 33.32 -6.44
CA ASP A 579 -23.23 32.69 -5.14
C ASP A 579 -24.30 33.46 -4.34
N ARG A 580 -25.00 34.42 -4.98
CA ARG A 580 -26.14 35.11 -4.37
C ARG A 580 -27.36 35.06 -5.27
N PRO A 581 -28.58 34.98 -4.70
CA PRO A 581 -29.82 35.13 -5.46
C PRO A 581 -29.87 36.38 -6.35
N ALA A 582 -29.13 37.44 -5.99
CA ALA A 582 -29.00 38.66 -6.79
C ALA A 582 -28.11 38.48 -8.04
N ASP A 583 -27.13 37.58 -7.99
CA ASP A 583 -26.20 37.28 -9.08
C ASP A 583 -26.84 36.30 -10.07
N ILE A 584 -27.59 35.30 -9.57
CA ILE A 584 -28.48 34.42 -10.37
C ILE A 584 -29.51 35.26 -11.15
N ALA A 585 -30.18 36.18 -10.47
CA ALA A 585 -31.13 37.11 -11.10
C ALA A 585 -30.45 38.08 -12.09
N ALA A 586 -29.18 38.45 -11.88
CA ALA A 586 -28.42 39.34 -12.75
C ALA A 586 -27.87 38.62 -13.99
N ALA A 587 -27.50 37.35 -13.87
CA ALA A 587 -27.13 36.45 -14.97
C ALA A 587 -28.36 36.04 -15.81
N GLY A 588 -29.58 36.23 -15.28
CA GLY A 588 -30.82 35.85 -15.95
C GLY A 588 -31.11 34.35 -15.87
N LEU A 589 -30.54 33.69 -14.86
CA LEU A 589 -30.64 32.26 -14.60
C LEU A 589 -31.84 31.91 -13.70
N ASP A 590 -32.71 32.85 -13.34
CA ASP A 590 -33.94 32.52 -12.58
C ASP A 590 -34.94 31.75 -13.45
N ILE A 591 -35.32 30.55 -13.01
CA ILE A 591 -36.41 29.78 -13.61
C ILE A 591 -37.75 30.10 -12.97
N ALA A 592 -38.83 30.11 -13.77
CA ALA A 592 -40.18 30.20 -13.22
C ALA A 592 -40.58 28.87 -12.55
N ALA A 593 -41.46 28.91 -11.55
CA ALA A 593 -41.99 27.69 -10.94
C ALA A 593 -42.58 26.74 -12.01
N GLY A 594 -42.03 25.53 -12.11
CA GLY A 594 -42.41 24.51 -13.10
C GLY A 594 -41.69 24.59 -14.45
N ASP A 595 -40.74 25.51 -14.63
CA ASP A 595 -39.74 25.49 -15.70
C ASP A 595 -38.55 24.64 -15.24
N THR A 596 -38.12 23.69 -16.06
CA THR A 596 -36.99 22.80 -15.74
C THR A 596 -35.65 23.40 -16.11
N GLY A 597 -35.62 24.51 -16.86
CA GLY A 597 -34.38 25.05 -17.43
C GLY A 597 -33.78 24.19 -18.55
N PHE A 598 -34.47 23.12 -18.98
CA PHE A 598 -33.94 22.14 -19.93
C PHE A 598 -33.39 22.78 -21.22
N GLY A 599 -32.14 22.45 -21.54
CA GLY A 599 -31.43 22.90 -22.73
C GLY A 599 -30.99 24.36 -22.71
N GLN A 600 -31.16 25.07 -21.58
CA GLN A 600 -30.56 26.38 -21.38
C GLN A 600 -29.04 26.23 -21.20
N ASP A 601 -28.30 27.25 -21.61
CA ASP A 601 -26.84 27.28 -21.48
C ASP A 601 -26.43 27.30 -20.01
N ALA A 602 -25.47 26.47 -19.62
CA ALA A 602 -24.99 26.36 -18.24
C ALA A 602 -23.58 26.95 -18.03
N SER A 603 -22.99 27.59 -19.04
CA SER A 603 -21.61 28.10 -18.99
C SER A 603 -21.40 29.27 -18.01
N ASP A 604 -22.48 29.82 -17.46
CA ASP A 604 -22.42 30.87 -16.45
C ASP A 604 -22.09 30.33 -15.03
N ILE A 605 -22.23 29.02 -14.78
CA ILE A 605 -21.99 28.40 -13.45
C ILE A 605 -20.86 27.36 -13.44
N ILE A 606 -20.37 26.95 -14.61
CA ILE A 606 -19.24 26.04 -14.75
C ILE A 606 -18.24 26.57 -15.78
N ASP A 607 -16.96 26.38 -15.50
CA ASP A 607 -15.89 26.52 -16.49
C ASP A 607 -15.61 25.16 -17.11
N LEU A 608 -15.40 25.14 -18.43
CA LEU A 608 -15.14 23.91 -19.20
C LEU A 608 -13.89 24.04 -20.05
N ALA A 609 -13.20 22.91 -20.20
CA ALA A 609 -12.19 22.69 -21.21
C ALA A 609 -12.70 23.07 -22.62
N PRO A 610 -11.86 23.70 -23.46
CA PRO A 610 -12.19 23.99 -24.85
C PRO A 610 -12.74 22.77 -25.61
N GLY A 611 -13.71 23.00 -26.49
CA GLY A 611 -14.36 21.95 -27.28
C GLY A 611 -15.58 21.32 -26.60
N LEU A 612 -15.71 21.45 -25.27
CA LEU A 612 -16.89 21.02 -24.53
C LEU A 612 -17.95 22.13 -24.45
N THR A 613 -19.21 21.72 -24.33
CA THR A 613 -20.35 22.62 -24.09
C THR A 613 -21.27 22.04 -23.03
N ALA A 614 -21.82 22.89 -22.16
CA ALA A 614 -22.76 22.48 -21.13
C ALA A 614 -24.13 23.13 -21.26
N THR A 615 -25.16 22.32 -20.96
CA THR A 615 -26.55 22.77 -20.87
C THR A 615 -27.20 22.17 -19.63
N PHE A 616 -28.18 22.86 -19.06
CA PHE A 616 -28.98 22.29 -17.99
C PHE A 616 -29.82 21.13 -18.53
N LEU A 617 -29.66 19.94 -17.94
CA LEU A 617 -30.63 18.86 -18.08
C LEU A 617 -31.88 19.21 -17.27
N THR A 618 -31.71 19.56 -16.00
CA THR A 618 -32.80 20.06 -15.18
C THR A 618 -32.27 20.91 -14.06
N ARG A 619 -33.10 21.83 -13.58
CA ARG A 619 -32.88 22.69 -12.40
C ARG A 619 -33.91 22.40 -11.31
N GLY A 620 -34.52 21.22 -11.41
CA GLY A 620 -35.62 20.79 -10.55
C GLY A 620 -35.37 19.44 -9.88
N ALA A 621 -34.14 18.93 -9.96
CA ALA A 621 -33.71 17.81 -9.13
C ALA A 621 -33.72 18.27 -7.67
N SER A 622 -34.05 17.40 -6.72
CA SER A 622 -34.03 17.83 -5.30
C SER A 622 -32.62 18.20 -4.86
N GLU A 623 -32.51 19.18 -3.95
CA GLU A 623 -31.25 19.44 -3.23
C GLU A 623 -30.75 18.14 -2.61
N TRP A 624 -29.42 17.97 -2.60
CA TRP A 624 -28.73 16.73 -2.23
C TRP A 624 -28.83 15.64 -3.30
N THR A 625 -29.00 16.00 -4.58
CA THR A 625 -28.93 14.99 -5.65
C THR A 625 -27.48 14.60 -5.86
N ASP A 626 -27.20 13.33 -5.58
CA ASP A 626 -25.86 12.77 -5.59
C ASP A 626 -25.65 11.86 -6.82
N GLN A 627 -25.53 10.56 -6.62
CA GLN A 627 -25.39 9.56 -7.68
C GLN A 627 -26.63 9.41 -8.56
N PHE A 628 -26.41 9.04 -9.81
CA PHE A 628 -27.47 8.70 -10.75
C PHE A 628 -27.01 7.74 -11.84
N GLU A 629 -27.97 7.04 -12.43
CA GLU A 629 -27.73 6.00 -13.43
C GLU A 629 -28.73 6.09 -14.60
N PHE A 630 -28.32 5.63 -15.78
CA PHE A 630 -29.15 5.62 -16.98
C PHE A 630 -30.24 4.54 -16.94
N TYR A 631 -31.50 4.94 -17.14
CA TYR A 631 -32.64 4.01 -17.19
C TYR A 631 -33.51 4.12 -18.45
N PRO A 632 -33.85 2.97 -19.08
CA PRO A 632 -33.20 1.66 -18.90
C PRO A 632 -31.73 1.71 -19.34
N ALA A 633 -30.90 0.80 -18.84
CA ALA A 633 -29.46 0.76 -19.16
C ALA A 633 -29.18 0.73 -20.68
N THR A 634 -30.08 0.12 -21.48
CA THR A 634 -30.01 0.15 -22.94
C THR A 634 -31.02 1.13 -23.54
N ASN A 635 -30.54 2.06 -24.37
CA ASN A 635 -31.33 3.15 -24.96
C ASN A 635 -32.06 3.97 -23.89
N PRO A 636 -31.31 4.65 -23.00
CA PRO A 636 -31.89 5.34 -21.87
C PRO A 636 -32.86 6.44 -22.30
N THR A 637 -33.88 6.63 -21.48
CA THR A 637 -34.86 7.71 -21.62
C THR A 637 -34.90 8.62 -20.40
N HIS A 638 -34.36 8.14 -19.28
CA HIS A 638 -34.33 8.83 -18.00
C HIS A 638 -32.97 8.62 -17.34
N LEU A 639 -32.63 9.52 -16.41
CA LEU A 639 -31.74 9.22 -15.29
C LEU A 639 -32.59 8.82 -14.09
N VAL A 640 -32.05 7.94 -13.25
CA VAL A 640 -32.59 7.64 -11.92
C VAL A 640 -31.54 8.11 -10.93
N SER A 641 -31.90 9.01 -10.01
CA SER A 641 -30.98 9.61 -9.06
C SER A 641 -31.30 9.26 -7.62
N CYS A 642 -30.26 9.18 -6.80
CA CYS A 642 -30.36 9.22 -5.35
C CYS A 642 -30.39 10.68 -4.86
N VAL A 643 -31.02 10.85 -3.71
CA VAL A 643 -31.09 12.11 -2.98
C VAL A 643 -30.60 11.85 -1.56
N GLU A 644 -29.43 12.40 -1.23
CA GLU A 644 -28.65 12.18 0.00
C GLU A 644 -29.25 12.90 1.23
N GLU A 645 -30.51 13.33 1.11
CA GLU A 645 -31.18 14.05 2.18
C GLU A 645 -31.44 13.14 3.41
N THR A 646 -31.15 13.65 4.62
CA THR A 646 -31.45 12.91 5.85
C THR A 646 -32.95 12.58 5.95
N ARG A 647 -33.25 11.35 6.37
CA ARG A 647 -34.62 10.87 6.54
C ARG A 647 -35.44 11.84 7.40
N GLY A 648 -36.53 12.35 6.83
CA GLY A 648 -37.37 13.32 7.51
C GLY A 648 -38.68 13.59 6.79
N ILE A 649 -39.50 14.46 7.37
CA ILE A 649 -40.77 14.91 6.80
C ILE A 649 -40.57 16.27 6.12
N VAL A 650 -41.10 16.41 4.91
CA VAL A 650 -41.12 17.68 4.16
C VAL A 650 -42.00 18.69 4.89
N ASN A 651 -41.50 19.90 5.10
CA ASN A 651 -42.21 20.97 5.81
C ASN A 651 -43.12 21.81 4.89
N ASP A 652 -43.85 21.17 3.97
CA ASP A 652 -44.74 21.83 3.01
C ASP A 652 -46.22 21.92 3.46
N GLY A 653 -46.52 21.42 4.66
CA GLY A 653 -47.87 21.35 5.22
C GLY A 653 -48.62 20.05 4.89
N THR A 654 -48.00 19.11 4.17
CA THR A 654 -48.52 17.76 3.92
C THR A 654 -48.15 16.84 5.09
N PRO A 655 -49.11 16.37 5.91
CA PRO A 655 -48.79 15.48 7.01
C PRO A 655 -48.18 14.16 6.52
N GLY A 656 -47.15 13.67 7.22
CA GLY A 656 -46.56 12.35 6.97
C GLY A 656 -45.77 12.21 5.67
N LYS A 657 -45.57 13.30 4.92
CA LYS A 657 -44.82 13.27 3.65
C LYS A 657 -43.32 13.19 3.91
N TYR A 658 -42.74 12.01 3.69
CA TYR A 658 -41.29 11.85 3.74
C TYR A 658 -40.61 12.58 2.58
N LYS A 659 -39.37 13.02 2.86
CA LYS A 659 -38.46 13.57 1.86
C LYS A 659 -38.20 12.57 0.72
N PRO A 660 -38.01 13.05 -0.53
CA PRO A 660 -37.65 12.22 -1.66
C PRO A 660 -36.32 11.51 -1.40
N SER A 661 -36.16 10.32 -1.95
CA SER A 661 -34.93 9.53 -1.84
C SER A 661 -34.46 9.07 -3.22
N VAL A 662 -35.38 8.61 -4.07
CA VAL A 662 -35.06 8.26 -5.47
C VAL A 662 -35.94 9.05 -6.41
N GLN A 663 -35.34 9.68 -7.42
CA GLN A 663 -36.04 10.46 -8.45
C GLN A 663 -35.74 9.93 -9.85
N THR A 664 -36.63 10.23 -10.80
CA THR A 664 -36.39 10.03 -12.22
C THR A 664 -36.35 11.39 -12.92
N ILE A 665 -35.37 11.61 -13.78
CA ILE A 665 -35.23 12.81 -14.62
C ILE A 665 -35.33 12.40 -16.08
N SER A 666 -36.27 12.98 -16.83
CA SER A 666 -36.41 12.73 -18.27
C SER A 666 -35.29 13.37 -19.07
N LEU A 667 -34.63 12.59 -19.93
CA LEU A 667 -33.58 13.06 -20.84
C LEU A 667 -34.12 13.95 -21.98
N THR A 668 -35.45 14.01 -22.15
CA THR A 668 -36.08 14.71 -23.29
C THR A 668 -36.59 16.11 -22.97
N ASP A 669 -36.89 16.38 -21.71
CA ASP A 669 -37.48 17.64 -21.25
C ASP A 669 -37.11 18.02 -19.80
N GLY A 670 -36.26 17.23 -19.13
CA GLY A 670 -35.77 17.53 -17.78
C GLY A 670 -36.81 17.35 -16.68
N THR A 671 -37.98 16.76 -16.96
CA THR A 671 -39.03 16.61 -15.94
C THR A 671 -38.58 15.64 -14.85
N VAL A 672 -38.71 16.08 -13.60
CA VAL A 672 -38.35 15.30 -12.40
C VAL A 672 -39.60 14.67 -11.77
N ARG A 673 -39.47 13.43 -11.29
CA ARG A 673 -40.54 12.69 -10.61
C ARG A 673 -39.99 11.82 -9.49
N THR A 674 -40.55 11.97 -8.29
CA THR A 674 -40.20 11.16 -7.10
C THR A 674 -40.75 9.73 -7.19
N VAL A 675 -39.84 8.76 -7.12
CA VAL A 675 -40.12 7.32 -7.14
C VAL A 675 -40.28 6.79 -5.71
N LEU A 676 -39.25 7.00 -4.88
CA LEU A 676 -39.15 6.47 -3.52
C LEU A 676 -38.91 7.61 -2.52
N ARG A 677 -39.42 7.43 -1.31
CA ARG A 677 -39.29 8.36 -0.17
C ARG A 677 -38.94 7.61 1.10
N GLY A 678 -38.23 8.30 2.00
CA GLY A 678 -38.03 7.86 3.38
C GLY A 678 -36.82 6.98 3.62
N MET A 679 -35.89 6.91 2.67
CA MET A 679 -34.50 6.52 2.95
C MET A 679 -33.80 7.63 3.75
N SER A 680 -32.67 7.30 4.35
CA SER A 680 -31.74 8.23 4.98
C SER A 680 -30.47 8.28 4.15
N ARG A 681 -30.13 9.43 3.57
CA ARG A 681 -28.89 9.59 2.79
C ARG A 681 -28.78 8.57 1.66
N CYS A 682 -29.70 8.67 0.70
CA CYS A 682 -29.60 7.83 -0.50
C CYS A 682 -28.35 8.27 -1.24
N ASP A 683 -27.42 7.36 -1.45
CA ASP A 683 -26.22 7.65 -2.21
C ASP A 683 -26.03 6.61 -3.34
N GLY A 684 -25.33 5.49 -3.11
CA GLY A 684 -25.11 4.47 -4.13
C GLY A 684 -26.38 4.04 -4.89
N ILE A 685 -26.39 4.19 -6.21
CA ILE A 685 -27.51 3.79 -7.08
C ILE A 685 -27.03 3.11 -8.37
N ARG A 686 -27.57 1.93 -8.68
CA ARG A 686 -27.23 1.18 -9.90
C ARG A 686 -28.45 0.52 -10.55
N VAL A 687 -28.47 0.52 -11.88
CA VAL A 687 -29.43 -0.20 -12.70
C VAL A 687 -28.89 -1.60 -12.97
N THR A 688 -29.62 -2.63 -12.58
CA THR A 688 -29.18 -4.01 -12.74
C THR A 688 -29.44 -4.52 -14.16
N ASP A 689 -28.64 -5.51 -14.58
CA ASP A 689 -28.81 -6.21 -15.87
C ASP A 689 -30.16 -6.92 -16.02
N TRP A 690 -30.91 -7.07 -14.93
CA TRP A 690 -32.24 -7.64 -14.92
C TRP A 690 -33.37 -6.62 -14.79
N GLY A 691 -33.05 -5.34 -14.96
CA GLY A 691 -34.00 -4.26 -15.21
C GLY A 691 -34.56 -3.59 -13.95
N THR A 692 -34.01 -3.88 -12.78
CA THR A 692 -34.34 -3.21 -11.52
C THR A 692 -33.34 -2.10 -11.19
N VAL A 693 -33.64 -1.31 -10.16
CA VAL A 693 -32.70 -0.33 -9.58
C VAL A 693 -32.40 -0.73 -8.16
N LEU A 694 -31.12 -0.79 -7.79
CA LEU A 694 -30.66 -0.93 -6.42
C LEU A 694 -30.20 0.45 -5.93
N ALA A 695 -30.71 0.90 -4.79
CA ALA A 695 -30.34 2.16 -4.15
C ALA A 695 -29.96 1.89 -2.68
N THR A 696 -28.92 2.54 -2.19
CA THR A 696 -28.33 2.28 -0.86
C THR A 696 -28.35 3.52 0.03
N GLU A 697 -28.09 3.32 1.33
CA GLU A 697 -28.07 4.40 2.32
C GLU A 697 -26.66 4.55 2.90
N GLU A 698 -26.13 5.77 2.88
CA GLU A 698 -24.87 6.19 3.49
C GLU A 698 -25.11 6.53 4.98
N THR A 699 -25.42 5.51 5.77
CA THR A 699 -25.45 5.61 7.22
C THR A 699 -24.76 4.39 7.82
N GLY A 700 -24.27 4.48 9.06
CA GLY A 700 -23.60 3.32 9.68
C GLY A 700 -24.48 2.05 9.78
N ASP A 701 -25.79 2.21 9.77
CA ASP A 701 -26.81 1.16 9.67
C ASP A 701 -27.46 1.09 8.27
N GLY A 702 -26.71 1.45 7.23
CA GLY A 702 -27.19 1.66 5.87
C GLY A 702 -27.82 0.41 5.25
N ALA A 703 -28.96 0.60 4.56
CA ALA A 703 -29.70 -0.48 3.94
C ALA A 703 -29.79 -0.32 2.42
N ALA A 704 -29.85 -1.46 1.72
CA ALA A 704 -30.07 -1.51 0.28
C ALA A 704 -31.54 -1.79 -0.08
N TYR A 705 -32.09 -1.05 -1.03
CA TYR A 705 -33.47 -1.17 -1.53
C TYR A 705 -33.50 -1.46 -3.03
N GLU A 706 -34.17 -2.54 -3.43
CA GLU A 706 -34.36 -2.88 -4.85
C GLU A 706 -35.76 -2.48 -5.34
N ILE A 707 -35.81 -1.74 -6.45
CA ILE A 707 -37.01 -1.20 -7.09
C ILE A 707 -37.25 -1.92 -8.41
N LEU A 708 -38.44 -2.51 -8.59
CA LEU A 708 -38.75 -3.38 -9.73
C LEU A 708 -38.91 -2.61 -11.06
N ASP A 709 -39.73 -1.56 -11.07
CA ASP A 709 -40.01 -0.73 -12.25
C ASP A 709 -40.11 0.73 -11.80
N VAL A 710 -39.00 1.44 -11.91
CA VAL A 710 -38.90 2.83 -11.47
C VAL A 710 -39.86 3.76 -12.22
N LEU A 711 -40.24 3.46 -13.46
CA LEU A 711 -41.16 4.29 -14.23
C LEU A 711 -42.63 4.03 -13.88
N ALA A 712 -42.94 2.84 -13.36
CA ALA A 712 -44.27 2.50 -12.87
C ALA A 712 -44.48 2.87 -11.39
N SER A 713 -43.42 2.95 -10.58
CA SER A 713 -43.49 3.30 -9.15
C SER A 713 -43.49 4.81 -8.92
N GLU A 714 -44.45 5.33 -8.14
CA GLU A 714 -44.58 6.76 -7.86
C GLU A 714 -44.91 6.99 -6.39
N ASN A 715 -44.09 7.81 -5.70
CA ASN A 715 -44.27 8.13 -4.28
C ASN A 715 -44.37 6.91 -3.33
N VAL A 716 -43.70 5.80 -3.66
CA VAL A 716 -43.56 4.68 -2.73
C VAL A 716 -42.81 5.17 -1.48
N THR A 717 -43.25 4.77 -0.29
CA THR A 717 -42.78 5.35 0.96
C THR A 717 -42.32 4.28 1.95
N ILE A 718 -41.10 4.42 2.47
CA ILE A 718 -40.56 3.62 3.58
C ILE A 718 -41.00 4.27 4.90
N THR A 719 -42.01 3.68 5.54
CA THR A 719 -42.55 4.21 6.80
C THR A 719 -41.75 3.77 8.01
N GLU A 720 -41.16 2.57 7.96
CA GLU A 720 -40.26 2.00 8.96
C GLU A 720 -39.12 1.29 8.22
N ARG A 721 -37.86 1.63 8.55
CA ARG A 721 -36.68 1.06 7.87
C ARG A 721 -36.44 -0.40 8.25
N GLY A 722 -36.80 -0.79 9.48
CA GLY A 722 -36.41 -2.07 10.08
C GLY A 722 -34.93 -2.06 10.47
N ASP A 723 -34.57 -2.76 11.54
CA ASP A 723 -33.18 -2.92 11.98
C ASP A 723 -32.38 -3.79 10.98
N ALA A 724 -31.08 -4.01 11.21
CA ALA A 724 -30.28 -4.96 10.43
C ALA A 724 -30.97 -6.35 10.37
N GLY A 725 -30.93 -7.01 9.21
CA GLY A 725 -31.62 -8.28 8.98
C GLY A 725 -33.16 -8.21 8.91
N GLU A 726 -33.78 -7.11 9.34
CA GLU A 726 -35.23 -6.96 9.38
C GLU A 726 -35.80 -6.28 8.14
N ALA A 727 -36.99 -6.74 7.72
CA ALA A 727 -37.71 -6.17 6.58
C ALA A 727 -38.27 -4.77 6.88
N ALA A 728 -38.20 -3.88 5.89
CA ALA A 728 -38.82 -2.56 5.95
C ALA A 728 -40.34 -2.61 5.76
N THR A 729 -41.06 -1.68 6.39
CA THR A 729 -42.48 -1.42 6.13
C THR A 729 -42.61 -0.40 4.98
N ILE A 730 -43.11 -0.85 3.83
CA ILE A 730 -43.17 -0.06 2.59
C ILE A 730 -44.62 0.07 2.10
N VAL A 731 -45.07 1.29 1.82
CA VAL A 731 -46.45 1.58 1.40
C VAL A 731 -46.55 2.39 0.11
N ASP A 732 -47.66 2.22 -0.61
CA ASP A 732 -47.95 2.91 -1.87
C ASP A 732 -48.48 4.35 -1.63
N GLY A 733 -47.72 5.35 -2.07
CA GLY A 733 -48.06 6.76 -1.98
C GLY A 733 -47.66 7.45 -0.67
N ILE A 734 -47.67 8.79 -0.69
CA ILE A 734 -47.20 9.69 0.39
C ILE A 734 -47.81 9.39 1.78
N ASN A 735 -49.06 8.92 1.80
CA ASN A 735 -49.81 8.58 3.01
C ASN A 735 -50.48 7.20 2.86
N GLY A 736 -49.85 6.32 2.10
CA GLY A 736 -50.34 4.99 1.80
C GLY A 736 -50.57 4.13 3.03
N THR A 737 -51.50 3.19 2.92
CA THR A 737 -51.61 2.04 3.85
C THR A 737 -51.61 0.71 3.08
N VAL A 738 -51.39 0.77 1.78
CA VAL A 738 -51.35 -0.41 0.90
C VAL A 738 -49.90 -0.84 0.82
N ASP A 739 -49.65 -2.11 1.12
CA ASP A 739 -48.33 -2.72 1.01
C ASP A 739 -47.78 -2.59 -0.42
N ALA A 740 -46.57 -2.02 -0.54
CA ALA A 740 -45.86 -1.81 -1.79
C ALA A 740 -44.58 -2.66 -1.89
N SER A 741 -44.42 -3.69 -1.04
CA SER A 741 -43.27 -4.61 -1.06
C SER A 741 -43.05 -5.35 -2.39
N SER A 742 -44.08 -5.44 -3.23
CA SER A 742 -43.96 -5.97 -4.60
C SER A 742 -43.32 -5.01 -5.60
N GLN A 743 -43.21 -3.72 -5.26
CA GLN A 743 -42.60 -2.67 -6.08
C GLN A 743 -41.20 -2.31 -5.60
N VAL A 744 -41.01 -2.23 -4.28
CA VAL A 744 -39.74 -1.89 -3.62
C VAL A 744 -39.54 -2.83 -2.44
N ILE A 745 -38.33 -3.36 -2.24
CA ILE A 745 -38.01 -4.24 -1.11
C ILE A 745 -36.64 -3.91 -0.52
N LYS A 746 -36.52 -3.97 0.81
CA LYS A 746 -35.20 -3.95 1.49
C LYS A 746 -34.51 -5.30 1.27
N ARG A 747 -33.24 -5.29 0.85
CA ARG A 747 -32.41 -6.48 0.66
C ARG A 747 -31.60 -6.76 1.92
N THR A 748 -32.18 -7.54 2.81
CA THR A 748 -31.63 -7.82 4.15
C THR A 748 -30.41 -8.72 4.17
N ASN A 749 -30.01 -9.33 3.05
CA ASN A 749 -28.80 -10.16 2.99
C ASN A 749 -27.59 -9.41 2.37
N LEU A 750 -27.76 -8.12 2.05
CA LEU A 750 -26.64 -7.26 1.67
C LEU A 750 -26.06 -6.63 2.94
N PRO A 751 -24.75 -6.31 2.96
CA PRO A 751 -24.09 -5.79 4.15
C PRO A 751 -24.75 -4.51 4.69
N THR A 752 -24.76 -4.39 6.02
CA THR A 752 -25.08 -3.16 6.73
C THR A 752 -23.77 -2.37 6.92
N ILE A 753 -23.57 -1.37 6.06
CA ILE A 753 -22.38 -0.51 5.98
C ILE A 753 -22.82 0.93 5.66
N ALA A 754 -21.93 1.91 5.77
CA ALA A 754 -22.16 3.24 5.21
C ALA A 754 -21.87 3.17 3.71
N TRP A 755 -22.90 2.78 2.94
CA TRP A 755 -22.78 2.55 1.52
C TRP A 755 -22.45 3.83 0.78
N GLU A 756 -21.35 3.81 0.05
CA GLU A 756 -21.00 4.86 -0.91
C GLU A 756 -20.92 4.25 -2.31
N GLY A 757 -19.75 3.73 -2.67
CA GLY A 757 -19.55 2.99 -3.91
C GLY A 757 -20.39 1.71 -3.98
N LEU A 758 -21.10 1.54 -5.11
CA LEU A 758 -21.96 0.40 -5.39
C LEU A 758 -21.77 -0.04 -6.84
N GLU A 759 -21.44 -1.30 -7.08
CA GLU A 759 -21.45 -1.90 -8.43
C GLU A 759 -22.12 -3.26 -8.46
N VAL A 760 -22.85 -3.55 -9.54
CA VAL A 760 -23.64 -4.79 -9.67
C VAL A 760 -23.31 -5.50 -10.97
N LEU A 761 -22.70 -6.68 -10.86
CA LEU A 761 -22.37 -7.51 -12.03
C LEU A 761 -23.60 -8.23 -12.59
N SER A 762 -23.52 -8.60 -13.87
CA SER A 762 -24.54 -9.40 -14.57
C SER A 762 -24.89 -10.74 -13.88
N SER A 763 -23.95 -11.28 -13.10
CA SER A 763 -24.10 -12.51 -12.30
C SER A 763 -24.88 -12.29 -11.00
N GLY A 764 -25.15 -11.04 -10.63
CA GLY A 764 -25.76 -10.64 -9.37
C GLY A 764 -24.77 -10.41 -8.22
N VAL A 765 -23.47 -10.56 -8.48
CA VAL A 765 -22.42 -10.16 -7.53
C VAL A 765 -22.47 -8.65 -7.33
N VAL A 766 -22.38 -8.20 -6.09
CA VAL A 766 -22.31 -6.77 -5.73
C VAL A 766 -20.92 -6.49 -5.17
N ILE A 767 -20.29 -5.41 -5.62
CA ILE A 767 -19.06 -4.86 -5.04
C ILE A 767 -19.45 -3.53 -4.39
N ALA A 768 -18.99 -3.28 -3.16
CA ALA A 768 -19.40 -2.13 -2.38
C ALA A 768 -18.21 -1.49 -1.64
N ALA A 769 -18.30 -0.21 -1.35
CA ALA A 769 -17.36 0.55 -0.54
C ALA A 769 -18.08 1.11 0.70
N ASP A 770 -17.38 1.11 1.84
CA ASP A 770 -17.85 1.69 3.11
C ASP A 770 -17.15 3.03 3.38
N GLU A 771 -17.89 4.12 3.56
CA GLU A 771 -17.36 5.50 3.71
C GLU A 771 -16.81 5.79 5.12
N LEU A 772 -16.30 4.77 5.80
CA LEU A 772 -15.86 4.91 7.18
C LEU A 772 -14.43 5.46 7.25
N ARG A 773 -14.14 6.29 8.26
CA ARG A 773 -12.81 6.87 8.49
C ARG A 773 -12.05 6.13 9.60
N PRO A 774 -10.71 6.01 9.52
CA PRO A 774 -9.90 5.45 10.60
C PRO A 774 -10.13 6.17 11.93
N GLY A 775 -10.34 5.41 13.00
CA GLY A 775 -10.60 5.93 14.35
C GLY A 775 -11.91 6.74 14.48
N SER A 776 -12.87 6.57 13.56
CA SER A 776 -14.16 7.29 13.59
C SER A 776 -15.18 6.68 14.56
N TYR A 777 -15.01 5.41 14.93
CA TYR A 777 -15.82 4.71 15.91
C TYR A 777 -14.92 3.94 16.88
N THR A 778 -15.48 3.58 18.03
CA THR A 778 -14.83 2.74 19.05
C THR A 778 -15.55 1.39 19.05
N GLN A 779 -14.81 0.29 19.05
CA GLN A 779 -15.40 -1.03 19.25
C GLN A 779 -15.49 -1.33 20.74
N PHE A 780 -16.66 -1.77 21.19
CA PHE A 780 -16.95 -2.15 22.56
C PHE A 780 -17.07 -3.67 22.67
N PHE A 781 -16.33 -4.26 23.61
CA PHE A 781 -16.34 -5.69 23.89
C PHE A 781 -17.19 -5.97 25.12
N PHE A 782 -18.15 -6.90 25.02
CA PHE A 782 -19.09 -7.18 26.11
C PHE A 782 -18.81 -8.52 26.80
N SER A 783 -19.30 -8.63 28.04
CA SER A 783 -19.10 -9.83 28.88
C SER A 783 -19.80 -11.10 28.37
N ASP A 784 -20.75 -10.96 27.43
CA ASP A 784 -21.43 -12.08 26.77
C ASP A 784 -20.72 -12.55 25.49
N GLY A 785 -19.60 -11.91 25.12
CA GLY A 785 -18.79 -12.23 23.95
C GLY A 785 -19.20 -11.49 22.69
N THR A 786 -20.19 -10.59 22.75
CA THR A 786 -20.56 -9.73 21.62
C THR A 786 -19.59 -8.54 21.48
N VAL A 787 -19.47 -8.02 20.25
CA VAL A 787 -18.72 -6.81 19.92
C VAL A 787 -19.65 -5.88 19.14
N SER A 788 -19.67 -4.60 19.49
CA SER A 788 -20.53 -3.58 18.88
C SER A 788 -19.76 -2.27 18.70
N ASP A 789 -20.20 -1.43 17.76
CA ASP A 789 -19.81 -0.02 17.67
C ASP A 789 -20.67 0.90 18.56
N GLU A 790 -21.70 0.35 19.23
CA GLU A 790 -22.54 1.05 20.19
C GLU A 790 -22.14 0.80 21.65
N ASP A 791 -21.95 1.87 22.42
CA ASP A 791 -21.71 1.81 23.87
C ASP A 791 -23.01 1.55 24.66
N ASP A 792 -23.09 0.43 25.37
CA ASP A 792 -24.19 0.09 26.27
C ASP A 792 -23.90 0.33 27.77
N GLY A 793 -22.66 0.74 28.08
CA GLY A 793 -22.15 0.99 29.43
C GLY A 793 -21.86 -0.27 30.27
N THR A 794 -21.78 -1.45 29.65
CA THR A 794 -21.43 -2.74 30.28
C THR A 794 -20.20 -3.42 29.67
N GLU A 795 -19.44 -2.67 28.87
CA GLU A 795 -18.21 -3.08 28.19
C GLU A 795 -17.12 -3.53 29.18
N ILE A 796 -16.32 -4.51 28.78
CA ILE A 796 -15.15 -4.99 29.53
C ILE A 796 -13.84 -4.42 28.96
N ALA A 797 -13.86 -3.98 27.70
CA ALA A 797 -12.76 -3.36 26.99
C ALA A 797 -13.29 -2.53 25.81
N SER A 798 -12.47 -1.60 25.32
CA SER A 798 -12.72 -0.87 24.08
C SER A 798 -11.48 -0.94 23.18
N ASN A 799 -11.69 -0.99 21.87
CA ASN A 799 -10.63 -0.82 20.87
C ASN A 799 -10.86 0.50 20.11
N ASP A 800 -9.85 1.36 20.16
CA ASP A 800 -9.81 2.64 19.46
C ASP A 800 -8.96 2.54 18.16
N ASP A 801 -8.30 1.39 17.94
CA ASP A 801 -7.60 0.99 16.71
C ASP A 801 -8.63 0.44 15.71
N THR A 802 -9.41 1.35 15.15
CA THR A 802 -10.40 0.99 14.14
C THR A 802 -9.91 1.42 12.79
N ASP A 803 -9.75 0.43 11.91
CA ASP A 803 -9.45 0.62 10.51
C ASP A 803 -10.52 1.52 9.86
N GLY A 804 -10.13 2.18 8.78
CA GLY A 804 -11.09 2.89 7.96
C GLY A 804 -12.02 1.95 7.18
N GLY A 805 -12.78 2.51 6.25
CA GLY A 805 -13.74 1.76 5.45
C GLY A 805 -13.09 0.69 4.60
N ALA A 806 -13.80 -0.44 4.43
CA ALA A 806 -13.33 -1.57 3.64
C ALA A 806 -14.11 -1.71 2.32
N VAL A 807 -13.56 -2.50 1.40
CA VAL A 807 -14.28 -2.93 0.19
C VAL A 807 -14.97 -4.26 0.47
N TYR A 808 -16.27 -4.34 0.16
CA TYR A 808 -17.10 -5.51 0.35
C TYR A 808 -17.50 -6.16 -0.96
N LYS A 809 -17.80 -7.46 -0.90
CA LYS A 809 -18.40 -8.21 -2.00
C LYS A 809 -19.54 -9.07 -1.47
N PHE A 810 -20.68 -9.03 -2.15
CA PHE A 810 -21.75 -10.00 -1.96
C PHE A 810 -21.82 -10.96 -3.15
N ILE A 811 -21.88 -12.27 -2.88
CA ILE A 811 -22.09 -13.31 -3.88
C ILE A 811 -23.46 -13.97 -3.69
N PRO A 812 -24.35 -13.94 -4.70
CA PRO A 812 -25.61 -14.67 -4.65
C PRO A 812 -25.45 -16.17 -4.44
N GLU A 813 -26.34 -16.79 -3.66
CA GLU A 813 -26.39 -18.25 -3.50
C GLU A 813 -26.61 -18.95 -4.86
N THR A 814 -27.36 -18.28 -5.75
CA THR A 814 -27.54 -18.70 -7.14
C THR A 814 -27.15 -17.58 -8.09
N LEU A 815 -25.97 -17.72 -8.71
CA LEU A 815 -25.51 -16.81 -9.75
C LEU A 815 -26.50 -16.71 -10.90
N ARG A 816 -26.73 -15.48 -11.34
CA ARG A 816 -27.59 -15.19 -12.46
C ARG A 816 -26.91 -15.55 -13.78
N THR A 817 -27.67 -16.20 -14.66
CA THR A 817 -27.23 -16.55 -16.02
C THR A 817 -28.22 -16.08 -17.10
N SER A 818 -29.35 -15.51 -16.69
CA SER A 818 -30.39 -15.01 -17.59
C SER A 818 -30.12 -13.56 -17.96
N THR A 819 -30.35 -13.20 -19.22
CA THR A 819 -30.34 -11.81 -19.71
C THR A 819 -31.74 -11.20 -19.80
N ALA A 820 -32.78 -11.95 -19.45
CA ALA A 820 -34.16 -11.47 -19.51
C ALA A 820 -34.53 -10.68 -18.23
N PRO A 821 -35.14 -9.49 -18.34
CA PRO A 821 -35.58 -8.74 -17.16
C PRO A 821 -36.50 -9.56 -16.25
N ILE A 822 -36.41 -9.34 -14.94
CA ILE A 822 -37.32 -9.99 -13.99
C ILE A 822 -38.69 -9.32 -13.99
N THR A 823 -39.70 -10.06 -13.53
CA THR A 823 -41.07 -9.53 -13.40
C THR A 823 -41.59 -9.50 -11.96
N SER A 824 -40.77 -10.00 -11.03
CA SER A 824 -41.04 -10.03 -9.61
C SER A 824 -39.72 -9.92 -8.86
N LEU A 825 -39.68 -9.14 -7.78
CA LEU A 825 -38.49 -9.00 -6.92
C LEU A 825 -38.04 -10.32 -6.27
N THR A 826 -38.90 -11.35 -6.25
CA THR A 826 -38.55 -12.71 -5.81
C THR A 826 -37.67 -13.48 -6.80
N GLU A 827 -37.53 -12.99 -8.04
CA GLU A 827 -36.68 -13.58 -9.09
C GLU A 827 -35.26 -12.97 -9.12
N SER A 828 -35.03 -11.93 -8.31
CA SER A 828 -33.72 -11.26 -8.20
C SER A 828 -32.68 -12.22 -7.61
N PRO A 829 -31.43 -12.22 -8.09
CA PRO A 829 -30.34 -12.98 -7.46
C PRO A 829 -30.02 -12.47 -6.04
N LEU A 830 -30.40 -11.23 -5.71
CA LEU A 830 -30.12 -10.61 -4.41
C LEU A 830 -31.03 -11.12 -3.27
N THR A 831 -31.82 -12.17 -3.49
CA THR A 831 -32.71 -12.73 -2.47
C THR A 831 -32.00 -13.57 -1.40
N ALA A 832 -30.79 -14.05 -1.68
CA ALA A 832 -29.95 -14.84 -0.78
C ALA A 832 -28.51 -14.87 -1.29
N GLY A 833 -27.53 -14.90 -0.40
CA GLY A 833 -26.11 -14.96 -0.73
C GLY A 833 -25.25 -14.82 0.51
N THR A 834 -23.98 -14.51 0.29
CA THR A 834 -22.96 -14.38 1.34
C THR A 834 -22.15 -13.11 1.12
N THR A 835 -21.83 -12.42 2.21
CA THR A 835 -21.06 -11.18 2.22
C THR A 835 -19.60 -11.48 2.59
N TYR A 836 -18.70 -10.75 1.96
CA TYR A 836 -17.27 -10.85 2.15
C TYR A 836 -16.66 -9.46 2.26
N ALA A 837 -15.58 -9.32 3.01
CA ALA A 837 -14.72 -8.15 3.05
C ALA A 837 -13.39 -8.45 2.34
N LEU A 838 -12.79 -7.45 1.72
CA LEU A 838 -11.48 -7.57 1.08
C LEU A 838 -10.39 -7.57 2.16
N GLN A 839 -9.47 -8.53 2.07
CA GLN A 839 -8.26 -8.56 2.87
C GLN A 839 -7.04 -8.67 1.96
N MET A 840 -6.11 -7.75 2.12
CA MET A 840 -4.83 -7.79 1.44
C MET A 840 -3.91 -8.84 2.07
N SER A 841 -3.06 -9.44 1.23
CA SER A 841 -2.04 -10.40 1.59
C SER A 841 -0.72 -9.83 1.10
N CYS A 842 -0.04 -9.06 1.94
CA CYS A 842 1.27 -8.50 1.64
C CYS A 842 2.42 -9.51 1.81
N ARG A 843 2.13 -10.78 2.15
CA ARG A 843 3.06 -11.92 2.03
C ARG A 843 2.44 -13.13 1.31
N ASP A 844 3.31 -13.92 0.70
CA ASP A 844 2.93 -15.17 0.04
C ASP A 844 2.27 -16.14 1.03
N SER A 845 1.03 -16.54 0.74
CA SER A 845 0.30 -17.65 1.39
C SER A 845 -0.09 -17.50 2.87
N ARG A 846 0.11 -16.34 3.50
CA ARG A 846 -0.31 -16.07 4.89
C ARG A 846 -1.26 -14.86 4.94
N GLN A 847 -2.35 -14.96 5.70
CA GLN A 847 -3.19 -13.80 6.04
C GLN A 847 -2.41 -12.90 6.99
N GLN A 848 -2.37 -11.61 6.69
CA GLN A 848 -1.73 -10.58 7.52
C GLN A 848 -2.61 -9.35 7.46
N ALA A 849 -2.78 -8.70 8.61
CA ALA A 849 -3.50 -7.45 8.75
C ALA A 849 -2.66 -6.50 9.62
N GLY A 850 -2.95 -5.21 9.53
CA GLY A 850 -2.21 -4.13 10.19
C GLY A 850 -1.59 -3.17 9.20
N GLN A 851 -1.30 -1.95 9.64
CA GLN A 851 -0.73 -0.88 8.81
C GLN A 851 0.56 -1.32 8.11
N GLY A 852 0.69 -0.93 6.84
CA GLY A 852 1.73 -1.37 5.91
C GLY A 852 1.28 -2.48 4.96
N CYS A 853 -0.02 -2.77 4.84
CA CYS A 853 -0.55 -3.88 4.05
C CYS A 853 -1.81 -3.49 3.25
N GLU A 854 -1.74 -2.42 2.44
CA GLU A 854 -2.91 -1.83 1.76
C GLU A 854 -3.02 -2.18 0.26
N ILE A 855 -1.91 -2.60 -0.37
CA ILE A 855 -1.83 -2.94 -1.80
C ILE A 855 -1.21 -4.32 -2.02
N GLY A 856 -1.35 -4.85 -3.24
CA GLY A 856 -0.84 -6.16 -3.65
C GLY A 856 -1.93 -7.19 -3.89
N ASN A 857 -1.70 -8.45 -3.53
CA ASN A 857 -2.62 -9.56 -3.72
C ASN A 857 -3.68 -9.55 -2.61
N GLY A 858 -4.94 -9.80 -2.95
CA GLY A 858 -6.07 -9.79 -2.01
C GLY A 858 -6.93 -11.05 -2.08
N ALA A 859 -7.52 -11.40 -0.96
CA ALA A 859 -8.49 -12.47 -0.78
C ALA A 859 -9.80 -11.91 -0.20
N TRP A 860 -10.87 -12.70 -0.28
CA TRP A 860 -12.18 -12.32 0.23
C TRP A 860 -12.50 -13.15 1.48
N ILE A 861 -12.68 -12.50 2.62
CA ILE A 861 -13.01 -13.13 3.89
C ILE A 861 -14.49 -12.99 4.17
N GLU A 862 -15.15 -14.07 4.59
CA GLU A 862 -16.59 -14.09 4.87
C GLU A 862 -16.89 -13.29 6.15
N VAL A 863 -17.94 -12.47 6.10
CA VAL A 863 -18.42 -11.66 7.24
C VAL A 863 -19.95 -11.70 7.31
N ASP A 864 -20.50 -11.58 8.52
CA ASP A 864 -21.93 -11.45 8.78
C ASP A 864 -22.46 -10.13 8.21
N GLU A 865 -23.52 -10.20 7.39
CA GLU A 865 -24.08 -9.02 6.73
C GLU A 865 -24.70 -8.00 7.69
N ASP A 866 -25.21 -8.43 8.86
CA ASP A 866 -25.86 -7.55 9.82
C ASP A 866 -24.84 -6.80 10.69
N ASN A 867 -23.63 -7.35 10.83
CA ASN A 867 -22.53 -6.79 11.62
C ASN A 867 -21.23 -6.62 10.82
N ALA A 868 -21.35 -6.36 9.51
CA ALA A 868 -20.27 -6.49 8.52
C ALA A 868 -19.00 -5.69 8.87
N ARG A 869 -19.12 -4.49 9.44
CA ARG A 869 -17.97 -3.63 9.79
C ARG A 869 -17.16 -4.16 10.97
N VAL A 870 -17.87 -4.53 12.04
CA VAL A 870 -17.24 -5.07 13.24
C VAL A 870 -16.58 -6.41 12.91
N GLU A 871 -17.24 -7.28 12.14
CA GLU A 871 -16.64 -8.55 11.74
C GLU A 871 -15.48 -8.38 10.75
N ALA A 872 -15.57 -7.45 9.80
CA ALA A 872 -14.47 -7.16 8.87
C ALA A 872 -13.21 -6.72 9.63
N ASN A 873 -13.33 -5.77 10.56
CA ASN A 873 -12.20 -5.32 11.37
C ASN A 873 -11.65 -6.43 12.28
N ILE A 874 -12.50 -7.28 12.87
CA ILE A 874 -12.03 -8.43 13.68
C ILE A 874 -11.30 -9.47 12.83
N ALA A 875 -11.76 -9.67 11.60
CA ALA A 875 -11.19 -10.65 10.67
C ALA A 875 -9.98 -10.10 9.89
N GLY A 876 -9.56 -8.86 10.15
CA GLY A 876 -8.42 -8.20 9.52
C GLY A 876 -8.66 -7.86 8.06
N ALA A 877 -9.89 -7.46 7.70
CA ALA A 877 -10.16 -6.85 6.40
C ALA A 877 -9.32 -5.58 6.24
N THR A 878 -8.93 -5.26 5.01
CA THR A 878 -8.10 -4.09 4.77
C THR A 878 -8.92 -2.81 4.83
N GLY A 879 -8.57 -1.94 5.76
CA GLY A 879 -9.10 -0.58 5.86
C GLY A 879 -8.39 0.39 4.93
N PHE A 880 -9.18 1.25 4.29
CA PHE A 880 -8.70 2.42 3.55
C PHE A 880 -9.17 3.69 4.26
N TYR A 881 -8.58 4.85 3.93
CA TYR A 881 -8.91 6.10 4.64
C TYR A 881 -10.41 6.42 4.66
N ARG A 882 -11.05 6.40 3.50
CA ARG A 882 -12.47 6.67 3.31
C ARG A 882 -12.81 6.30 1.86
N PRO A 883 -13.04 5.00 1.56
CA PRO A 883 -13.54 4.58 0.27
C PRO A 883 -14.83 5.31 -0.06
N GLU A 884 -14.84 5.94 -1.23
CA GLU A 884 -16.00 6.63 -1.74
C GLU A 884 -16.65 5.80 -2.86
N ASP A 885 -17.28 6.50 -3.79
CA ASP A 885 -17.77 5.99 -5.04
C ASP A 885 -16.80 5.10 -5.81
N LEU A 886 -17.36 4.05 -6.42
CA LEU A 886 -16.62 3.08 -7.19
C LEU A 886 -17.28 2.80 -8.54
N HIS A 887 -16.46 2.51 -9.57
CA HIS A 887 -16.90 2.21 -10.92
C HIS A 887 -16.09 1.06 -11.52
N ILE A 888 -16.78 0.12 -12.17
CA ILE A 888 -16.16 -0.91 -13.02
C ILE A 888 -15.62 -0.29 -14.30
N ASP A 889 -14.37 -0.61 -14.65
CA ASP A 889 -13.79 -0.24 -15.95
C ASP A 889 -14.46 -1.06 -17.07
N PRO A 890 -15.34 -0.45 -17.90
CA PRO A 890 -16.05 -1.17 -18.96
C PRO A 890 -15.14 -1.52 -20.15
N THR A 891 -13.93 -0.97 -20.18
CA THR A 891 -12.94 -1.17 -21.25
C THR A 891 -11.90 -2.24 -20.89
N PHE A 892 -11.87 -2.68 -19.63
CA PHE A 892 -10.99 -3.74 -19.18
C PHE A 892 -11.21 -5.03 -19.97
N SER A 893 -10.13 -5.53 -20.58
CA SER A 893 -10.16 -6.71 -21.47
C SER A 893 -9.43 -7.92 -20.89
N GLY A 894 -8.91 -7.81 -19.67
CA GLY A 894 -8.29 -8.90 -18.93
C GLY A 894 -9.30 -9.94 -18.42
N THR A 895 -8.82 -10.91 -17.66
CA THR A 895 -9.70 -11.90 -17.02
C THR A 895 -10.36 -11.28 -15.81
N GLY A 896 -11.67 -11.49 -15.65
CA GLY A 896 -12.42 -11.01 -14.49
C GLY A 896 -12.95 -9.59 -14.65
N VAL A 897 -12.82 -8.76 -13.63
CA VAL A 897 -13.27 -7.35 -13.63
C VAL A 897 -12.19 -6.44 -13.05
N ARG A 898 -12.08 -5.23 -13.59
CA ARG A 898 -11.35 -4.13 -12.94
C ARG A 898 -12.37 -3.14 -12.40
N PHE A 899 -12.20 -2.72 -11.16
CA PHE A 899 -13.01 -1.71 -10.51
C PHE A 899 -12.10 -0.76 -9.78
N CYS A 900 -12.45 0.52 -9.75
CA CYS A 900 -11.68 1.54 -9.05
C CYS A 900 -12.62 2.35 -8.17
N TRP A 901 -12.10 2.89 -7.09
CA TRP A 901 -12.83 3.76 -6.15
C TRP A 901 -11.94 4.92 -5.74
N ALA A 902 -12.55 6.05 -5.41
CA ALA A 902 -11.80 7.12 -4.77
C ALA A 902 -11.62 6.83 -3.28
N ASN A 903 -10.50 7.30 -2.74
CA ASN A 903 -10.19 7.24 -1.33
C ASN A 903 -9.83 8.67 -0.90
N THR A 904 -10.82 9.42 -0.43
CA THR A 904 -10.84 10.90 -0.50
C THR A 904 -9.75 11.65 0.29
N GLY A 905 -9.14 11.02 1.29
CA GLY A 905 -8.20 11.70 2.19
C GLY A 905 -8.80 12.91 2.94
N ASN A 906 -7.91 13.77 3.45
CA ASN A 906 -8.22 15.07 4.03
C ASN A 906 -7.05 16.05 3.88
N ALA A 907 -7.24 17.06 3.01
CA ALA A 907 -6.23 18.06 2.69
C ALA A 907 -5.73 18.87 3.91
N GLY A 908 -6.56 19.04 4.96
CA GLY A 908 -6.16 19.67 6.22
C GLY A 908 -5.07 18.88 6.97
N ALA A 909 -5.03 17.57 6.74
CA ALA A 909 -4.01 16.67 7.24
C ALA A 909 -2.85 16.46 6.25
N ARG A 910 -2.83 17.14 5.09
CA ARG A 910 -1.91 16.86 3.97
C ARG A 910 -1.98 15.42 3.44
N ASN A 911 -3.07 14.70 3.71
CA ASN A 911 -3.44 13.50 2.98
C ASN A 911 -4.44 13.95 1.90
N TYR A 912 -4.04 14.07 0.65
CA TYR A 912 -4.92 14.66 -0.37
C TYR A 912 -5.91 13.66 -1.00
N GLY A 913 -5.81 12.39 -0.63
CA GLY A 913 -6.60 11.30 -1.19
C GLY A 913 -5.92 10.63 -2.37
N GLU A 914 -6.56 9.61 -2.92
CA GLU A 914 -6.05 8.78 -4.00
C GLU A 914 -7.20 8.08 -4.75
N VAL A 915 -6.93 7.51 -5.92
CA VAL A 915 -7.82 6.55 -6.59
C VAL A 915 -7.14 5.20 -6.57
N VAL A 916 -7.84 4.22 -6.02
CA VAL A 916 -7.34 2.85 -5.89
C VAL A 916 -8.10 1.96 -6.87
N CYS A 917 -7.40 1.03 -7.50
CA CYS A 917 -7.96 0.10 -8.47
C CYS A 917 -7.69 -1.34 -8.08
N GLY A 918 -8.70 -2.19 -8.22
CA GLY A 918 -8.62 -3.63 -8.06
C GLY A 918 -8.93 -4.38 -9.34
N VAL A 919 -8.15 -5.42 -9.61
CA VAL A 919 -8.47 -6.43 -10.64
C VAL A 919 -8.82 -7.73 -9.92
N ASP A 920 -10.08 -8.13 -9.98
CA ASP A 920 -10.52 -9.43 -9.52
C ASP A 920 -10.65 -10.39 -10.70
N SER A 921 -9.71 -11.34 -10.77
CA SER A 921 -9.65 -12.36 -11.82
C SER A 921 -10.79 -13.39 -11.75
N GLN A 922 -11.47 -13.52 -10.60
CA GLN A 922 -12.54 -14.49 -10.35
C GLN A 922 -13.69 -13.85 -9.56
N PRO A 923 -14.44 -12.89 -10.13
CA PRO A 923 -15.45 -12.12 -9.39
C PRO A 923 -16.60 -12.95 -8.81
N ASN A 924 -16.83 -14.15 -9.34
CA ASN A 924 -17.88 -15.07 -8.88
C ASN A 924 -17.39 -16.03 -7.76
N LEU A 925 -16.17 -15.84 -7.26
CA LEU A 925 -15.56 -16.62 -6.19
C LEU A 925 -15.14 -15.68 -5.06
N ALA A 926 -15.26 -16.17 -3.83
CA ALA A 926 -14.73 -15.54 -2.63
C ALA A 926 -14.32 -16.63 -1.63
N THR A 927 -13.08 -16.56 -1.15
CA THR A 927 -12.46 -17.52 -0.23
C THR A 927 -11.22 -16.87 0.35
N ALA A 928 -10.94 -17.17 1.63
CA ALA A 928 -9.73 -16.74 2.32
C ALA A 928 -8.46 -17.46 1.79
N GLU A 929 -8.62 -18.56 1.05
CA GLU A 929 -7.55 -19.41 0.53
C GLU A 929 -7.08 -19.01 -0.87
N GLU A 930 -7.88 -18.31 -1.69
CA GLU A 930 -7.50 -17.88 -3.04
C GLU A 930 -7.31 -16.38 -3.16
N ARG A 931 -6.17 -15.96 -3.71
CA ARG A 931 -5.80 -14.55 -3.91
C ARG A 931 -6.21 -14.16 -5.32
N THR A 932 -7.47 -13.78 -5.47
CA THR A 932 -8.12 -13.53 -6.76
C THR A 932 -8.03 -12.08 -7.19
N VAL A 933 -7.75 -11.18 -6.24
CA VAL A 933 -7.69 -9.74 -6.42
C VAL A 933 -6.24 -9.27 -6.44
N VAL A 934 -5.93 -8.29 -7.29
CA VAL A 934 -4.71 -7.48 -7.16
C VAL A 934 -5.14 -6.03 -7.05
N ILE A 935 -4.77 -5.36 -5.96
CA ILE A 935 -5.04 -3.95 -5.70
C ILE A 935 -3.77 -3.14 -5.92
N ASN A 936 -3.92 -1.98 -6.56
CA ASN A 936 -2.86 -1.00 -6.62
C ASN A 936 -3.43 0.43 -6.72
N ARG A 937 -2.62 1.43 -6.43
CA ARG A 937 -3.00 2.85 -6.48
C ARG A 937 -2.86 3.36 -7.91
N LEU A 938 -3.91 3.90 -8.52
CA LEU A 938 -3.89 4.44 -9.89
C LEU A 938 -3.48 5.92 -9.93
N LEU A 939 -3.88 6.70 -8.94
CA LEU A 939 -3.64 8.14 -8.87
C LEU A 939 -3.51 8.55 -7.41
N GLU A 940 -2.59 9.45 -7.11
CA GLU A 940 -2.55 10.14 -5.82
C GLU A 940 -2.95 11.61 -5.97
N GLY A 941 -3.60 12.14 -4.94
CA GLY A 941 -3.95 13.54 -4.83
C GLY A 941 -2.79 14.41 -4.37
N ASP A 942 -2.98 15.70 -4.49
CA ASP A 942 -2.03 16.76 -4.18
C ASP A 942 -2.78 18.07 -3.80
N PRO A 943 -2.10 19.19 -3.53
CA PRO A 943 -2.78 20.44 -3.17
C PRO A 943 -3.78 20.97 -4.21
N GLU A 944 -3.68 20.55 -5.47
CA GLU A 944 -4.62 20.89 -6.53
C GLU A 944 -5.74 19.86 -6.66
N LEU A 945 -5.41 18.58 -6.86
CA LEU A 945 -6.35 17.46 -6.91
C LEU A 945 -6.53 16.85 -5.52
N ASN A 946 -7.60 17.19 -4.81
CA ASN A 946 -7.85 16.65 -3.46
C ASN A 946 -9.31 16.45 -3.15
N ALA A 947 -9.56 15.60 -2.15
CA ALA A 947 -10.89 15.09 -1.84
C ALA A 947 -11.53 14.39 -3.06
N PRO A 948 -10.81 13.48 -3.76
CA PRO A 948 -11.44 12.71 -4.82
C PRO A 948 -12.58 11.87 -4.23
N ASP A 949 -13.71 11.86 -4.93
CA ASP A 949 -14.96 11.30 -4.47
C ASP A 949 -15.51 10.32 -5.51
N ASN A 950 -16.03 10.84 -6.62
CA ASN A 950 -16.52 9.98 -7.69
C ASN A 950 -15.38 9.62 -8.66
N VAL A 951 -15.46 8.40 -9.20
CA VAL A 951 -14.62 7.94 -10.30
C VAL A 951 -15.48 7.45 -11.46
N ALA A 952 -15.14 7.88 -12.68
CA ALA A 952 -15.86 7.50 -13.88
C ALA A 952 -14.97 7.08 -15.04
N PHE A 953 -15.33 5.99 -15.72
CA PHE A 953 -14.66 5.58 -16.95
C PHE A 953 -15.44 6.03 -18.18
N GLN A 954 -14.72 6.58 -19.15
CA GLN A 954 -15.27 6.81 -20.48
C GLN A 954 -15.41 5.46 -21.21
N PRO A 955 -16.63 5.05 -21.62
CA PRO A 955 -16.92 3.65 -21.97
C PRO A 955 -16.32 3.15 -23.29
N VAL A 956 -15.68 4.03 -24.07
CA VAL A 956 -15.07 3.73 -25.38
C VAL A 956 -13.54 3.86 -25.33
N THR A 957 -13.02 4.91 -24.69
CA THR A 957 -11.59 5.23 -24.66
C THR A 957 -10.90 4.70 -23.40
N GLY A 958 -11.64 4.41 -22.33
CA GLY A 958 -11.09 3.95 -21.06
C GLY A 958 -10.44 5.06 -20.22
N MET A 959 -10.55 6.33 -20.64
CA MET A 959 -10.07 7.46 -19.84
C MET A 959 -10.80 7.51 -18.49
N THR A 960 -10.05 7.74 -17.43
CA THR A 960 -10.58 7.87 -16.07
C THR A 960 -10.90 9.33 -15.79
N TYR A 961 -12.00 9.58 -15.11
CA TYR A 961 -12.42 10.90 -14.66
C TYR A 961 -12.56 10.85 -13.14
N VAL A 962 -11.98 11.83 -12.46
CA VAL A 962 -11.96 11.93 -11.00
C VAL A 962 -12.64 13.22 -10.61
N ILE A 963 -13.64 13.12 -9.74
CA ILE A 963 -14.49 14.23 -9.34
C ILE A 963 -14.13 14.56 -7.89
N GLU A 964 -13.93 15.83 -7.58
CA GLU A 964 -13.66 16.25 -6.21
C GLU A 964 -14.93 16.62 -5.46
N ASP A 965 -15.12 16.06 -4.27
CA ASP A 965 -16.16 16.49 -3.33
C ASP A 965 -15.63 17.57 -2.38
N ARG A 966 -15.68 18.81 -2.88
CA ARG A 966 -15.41 20.01 -2.10
C ARG A 966 -16.02 21.24 -2.74
N SER A 967 -16.15 22.30 -1.95
CA SER A 967 -16.59 23.61 -2.46
C SER A 967 -15.67 24.15 -3.58
N ASN A 968 -16.26 24.45 -4.75
CA ASN A 968 -15.55 24.75 -6.01
C ASN A 968 -14.73 23.57 -6.56
N GLY A 969 -15.18 22.34 -6.32
CA GLY A 969 -14.53 21.13 -6.80
C GLY A 969 -14.33 21.12 -8.31
N ASP A 970 -13.30 20.40 -8.73
CA ASP A 970 -12.92 20.21 -10.11
C ASP A 970 -13.31 18.79 -10.59
N VAL A 971 -13.47 18.62 -11.90
CA VAL A 971 -13.46 17.30 -12.54
C VAL A 971 -12.19 17.16 -13.36
N TRP A 972 -11.42 16.13 -13.07
CA TRP A 972 -10.13 15.83 -13.69
C TRP A 972 -10.30 14.70 -14.69
N ALA A 973 -9.76 14.88 -15.90
CA ALA A 973 -9.64 13.82 -16.90
C ALA A 973 -8.22 13.28 -16.84
N CYS A 974 -8.08 11.98 -16.59
CA CYS A 974 -6.84 11.27 -16.40
C CYS A 974 -6.63 10.25 -17.52
N LEU A 975 -5.42 10.21 -18.05
CA LEU A 975 -5.05 9.23 -19.06
C LEU A 975 -5.07 7.82 -18.46
N PRO A 976 -5.46 6.79 -19.24
CA PRO A 976 -5.15 5.42 -18.86
C PRO A 976 -3.63 5.27 -18.65
N ASP A 977 -3.25 4.38 -17.76
CA ASP A 977 -1.89 3.85 -17.66
C ASP A 977 -1.39 3.45 -19.06
N GLY A 978 -0.28 4.07 -19.46
CA GLY A 978 0.33 4.00 -20.77
C GLY A 978 1.15 2.74 -20.95
N ALA A 979 2.35 2.90 -21.50
CA ALA A 979 3.31 1.81 -21.63
C ALA A 979 4.69 2.30 -21.15
N ASP A 980 4.66 3.06 -20.07
CA ASP A 980 5.80 3.36 -19.22
C ASP A 980 5.89 2.35 -18.07
N ARG A 981 6.69 2.67 -17.05
CA ARG A 981 7.17 1.70 -16.07
C ARG A 981 6.21 1.51 -14.90
N ASP A 982 5.52 2.58 -14.50
CA ASP A 982 4.58 2.51 -13.40
C ASP A 982 3.20 2.05 -13.87
N ILE A 983 2.28 1.91 -12.93
CA ILE A 983 0.91 1.45 -13.15
C ILE A 983 -0.10 2.59 -12.94
N LYS A 984 0.41 3.82 -12.89
CA LYS A 984 -0.34 5.03 -12.60
C LYS A 984 -0.96 5.57 -13.86
N THR A 985 -1.85 6.54 -13.66
CA THR A 985 -2.22 7.40 -14.76
C THR A 985 -1.00 8.18 -15.25
N ASP A 986 -0.78 8.12 -16.56
CA ASP A 986 0.10 8.97 -17.36
C ASP A 986 -0.11 10.49 -17.15
N GLY A 987 -1.16 10.90 -16.44
CA GLY A 987 -1.35 12.28 -16.02
C GLY A 987 -2.79 12.72 -16.14
N CYS A 988 -3.11 13.76 -15.37
CA CYS A 988 -4.45 14.31 -15.27
C CYS A 988 -4.48 15.78 -15.67
N VAL A 989 -5.53 16.18 -16.36
CA VAL A 989 -5.83 17.58 -16.66
C VAL A 989 -7.18 17.96 -16.11
N ARG A 990 -7.29 19.20 -15.64
CA ARG A 990 -8.56 19.77 -15.23
C ARG A 990 -9.47 19.90 -16.45
N MET A 991 -10.66 19.30 -16.41
CA MET A 991 -11.67 19.37 -17.46
C MET A 991 -12.75 20.39 -17.12
N LEU A 992 -13.23 20.37 -15.87
CA LEU A 992 -14.34 21.19 -15.39
C LEU A 992 -13.97 21.80 -14.05
N SER A 993 -14.42 23.04 -13.82
CA SER A 993 -14.35 23.68 -12.50
C SER A 993 -15.67 24.37 -12.19
N ILE A 994 -16.15 24.25 -10.95
CA ILE A 994 -17.38 24.91 -10.51
C ILE A 994 -17.12 26.36 -10.12
N GLY A 995 -17.94 27.28 -10.64
CA GLY A 995 -17.83 28.72 -10.36
C GLY A 995 -18.57 29.22 -9.12
N SER A 996 -19.32 28.34 -8.45
CA SER A 996 -20.12 28.63 -7.26
C SER A 996 -19.38 28.22 -5.98
N GLN A 997 -19.19 29.17 -5.06
CA GLN A 997 -18.37 28.99 -3.86
C GLN A 997 -18.91 28.02 -2.82
N SER A 998 -20.18 27.64 -2.92
CA SER A 998 -20.86 26.73 -2.00
C SER A 998 -21.27 25.42 -2.63
N ALA A 999 -21.04 25.23 -3.95
CA ALA A 999 -21.43 24.04 -4.67
C ALA A 999 -20.24 23.13 -4.95
N GLU A 1000 -20.54 21.86 -5.13
CA GLU A 1000 -19.59 20.79 -5.47
C GLU A 1000 -20.12 19.93 -6.62
N PRO A 1001 -19.22 19.36 -7.44
CA PRO A 1001 -19.60 18.40 -8.44
C PRO A 1001 -19.74 17.05 -7.75
N THR A 1002 -20.88 16.38 -7.96
CA THR A 1002 -21.02 14.97 -7.60
C THR A 1002 -21.87 14.27 -8.66
N GLY A 1003 -21.93 12.94 -8.63
CA GLY A 1003 -22.69 12.12 -9.57
C GLY A 1003 -22.25 12.41 -10.99
N PHE A 1004 -21.23 11.71 -11.48
CA PHE A 1004 -20.71 11.93 -12.83
C PHE A 1004 -20.73 10.63 -13.65
N ILE A 1005 -21.48 10.63 -14.75
CA ILE A 1005 -21.57 9.45 -15.62
C ILE A 1005 -21.51 9.81 -17.10
N PHE A 1006 -20.98 8.88 -17.90
CA PHE A 1006 -21.02 8.95 -19.35
C PHE A 1006 -22.25 8.24 -19.91
N SER A 1007 -22.85 8.86 -20.93
CA SER A 1007 -23.78 8.18 -21.83
C SER A 1007 -23.17 6.87 -22.37
N PRO A 1008 -23.96 5.83 -22.66
CA PRO A 1008 -23.43 4.53 -23.09
C PRO A 1008 -22.57 4.56 -24.36
N ASP A 1009 -22.65 5.61 -25.18
CA ASP A 1009 -21.80 5.79 -26.36
C ASP A 1009 -20.57 6.67 -26.13
N GLY A 1010 -20.40 7.21 -24.92
CA GLY A 1010 -19.27 8.03 -24.49
C GLY A 1010 -19.23 9.44 -25.07
N THR A 1011 -20.29 9.88 -25.77
CA THR A 1011 -20.29 11.19 -26.47
C THR A 1011 -20.78 12.36 -25.60
N GLU A 1012 -21.45 12.03 -24.50
CA GLU A 1012 -22.03 12.96 -23.54
C GLU A 1012 -21.74 12.51 -22.11
N ALA A 1013 -21.54 13.46 -21.21
CA ALA A 1013 -21.44 13.24 -19.77
C ALA A 1013 -22.50 14.05 -19.03
N TYR A 1014 -22.84 13.63 -17.82
CA TYR A 1014 -23.82 14.27 -16.96
C TYR A 1014 -23.23 14.43 -15.58
N VAL A 1015 -23.47 15.58 -14.94
CA VAL A 1015 -22.94 15.91 -13.61
C VAL A 1015 -24.02 16.61 -12.77
N SER A 1016 -24.10 16.27 -11.48
CA SER A 1016 -24.86 17.05 -10.50
C SER A 1016 -24.02 18.20 -9.97
N ILE A 1017 -24.62 19.38 -9.86
CA ILE A 1017 -24.04 20.52 -9.14
C ILE A 1017 -24.84 20.66 -7.85
N GLN A 1018 -24.35 20.03 -6.79
CA GLN A 1018 -24.99 19.97 -5.49
C GLN A 1018 -24.76 21.28 -4.74
N HIS A 1019 -25.69 21.65 -3.85
CA HIS A 1019 -25.62 22.88 -3.02
C HIS A 1019 -25.62 24.19 -3.82
N ALA A 1020 -26.04 24.14 -5.08
CA ALA A 1020 -26.31 25.35 -5.84
C ALA A 1020 -27.53 26.06 -5.20
N ALA A 1021 -27.33 27.27 -4.67
CA ALA A 1021 -28.39 28.01 -3.98
C ALA A 1021 -29.64 28.25 -4.86
N GLY A 1022 -30.63 27.35 -4.78
CA GLY A 1022 -31.88 27.42 -5.53
C GLY A 1022 -32.84 28.50 -5.03
N THR A 1023 -33.65 29.06 -5.94
CA THR A 1023 -34.73 30.03 -5.61
C THR A 1023 -36.14 29.43 -5.76
N VAL A 1024 -36.24 28.18 -6.20
CA VAL A 1024 -37.48 27.47 -6.51
C VAL A 1024 -37.51 26.14 -5.76
N LEU A 1025 -38.64 25.82 -5.13
CA LEU A 1025 -38.81 24.53 -4.47
C LEU A 1025 -39.38 23.48 -5.45
N PHE A 1026 -38.78 22.30 -5.52
CA PHE A 1026 -39.39 21.10 -6.11
C PHE A 1026 -39.90 20.19 -5.00
N ASP A 1027 -41.18 19.80 -5.11
CA ASP A 1027 -41.82 18.91 -4.14
C ASP A 1027 -41.74 19.35 -2.66
N GLY A 1028 -41.47 20.65 -2.42
CA GLY A 1028 -41.34 21.24 -1.09
C GLY A 1028 -39.90 21.33 -0.57
N ASN A 1029 -38.91 20.92 -1.34
CA ASN A 1029 -37.47 21.01 -1.05
C ASN A 1029 -36.77 21.96 -2.03
N ASP A 1030 -35.59 22.44 -1.65
CA ASP A 1030 -34.70 23.17 -2.56
C ASP A 1030 -34.23 22.23 -3.70
N THR A 1031 -33.53 22.78 -4.69
CA THR A 1031 -33.20 22.07 -5.93
C THR A 1031 -31.74 22.22 -6.33
N ASP A 1032 -31.17 21.14 -6.86
CA ASP A 1032 -29.87 21.13 -7.51
C ASP A 1032 -29.99 21.25 -9.04
N ASP A 1033 -28.87 21.63 -9.66
CA ASP A 1033 -28.73 21.77 -11.10
C ASP A 1033 -28.04 20.52 -11.68
N MET A 1034 -28.74 19.77 -12.53
CA MET A 1034 -28.12 18.69 -13.31
C MET A 1034 -27.69 19.21 -14.68
N ILE A 1035 -26.44 18.97 -15.02
CA ILE A 1035 -25.82 19.47 -16.25
C ILE A 1035 -25.55 18.32 -17.21
N ARG A 1036 -25.79 18.57 -18.49
CA ARG A 1036 -25.38 17.73 -19.62
C ARG A 1036 -24.22 18.39 -20.34
N ILE A 1037 -23.13 17.65 -20.51
CA ILE A 1037 -21.90 18.04 -21.18
C ILE A 1037 -21.79 17.26 -22.49
N THR A 1038 -21.45 17.94 -23.58
CA THR A 1038 -21.24 17.33 -24.90
C THR A 1038 -19.94 17.83 -25.52
N GLY A 1039 -19.39 17.08 -26.47
CA GLY A 1039 -18.18 17.47 -27.21
C GLY A 1039 -17.03 16.46 -27.10
N PHE A 1040 -17.23 15.35 -26.38
CA PHE A 1040 -16.24 14.30 -26.24
C PHE A 1040 -15.99 13.57 -27.57
N ASP A 1041 -14.72 13.46 -27.95
CA ASP A 1041 -14.25 12.65 -29.08
C ASP A 1041 -13.89 11.23 -28.60
N THR A 1042 -14.59 10.25 -29.15
CA THR A 1042 -14.43 8.83 -28.81
C THR A 1042 -13.43 8.12 -29.73
N ALA A 1043 -12.84 8.80 -30.71
CA ALA A 1043 -11.90 8.23 -31.68
C ALA A 1043 -10.43 8.28 -31.24
N VAL A 1044 -10.13 8.83 -30.06
CA VAL A 1044 -8.75 9.04 -29.58
C VAL A 1044 -8.11 7.72 -29.12
N SER A 1045 -6.83 7.51 -29.45
CA SER A 1045 -6.03 6.36 -29.00
C SER A 1045 -4.78 6.82 -28.26
N ASN A 1046 -4.65 6.48 -26.97
CA ASN A 1046 -3.59 6.97 -26.08
C ASN A 1046 -2.36 6.04 -25.95
N SER A 1047 -1.90 5.37 -27.00
CA SER A 1047 -0.88 4.32 -26.85
C SER A 1047 0.58 4.81 -26.78
N LEU A 1048 0.85 6.10 -26.56
CA LEU A 1048 2.19 6.69 -26.74
C LEU A 1048 2.63 7.66 -25.62
N PHE A 1049 1.71 8.08 -24.74
CA PHE A 1049 2.10 8.86 -23.58
C PHE A 1049 2.90 7.95 -22.61
N GLY A 1050 3.79 8.53 -21.80
CA GLY A 1050 4.75 7.78 -20.98
C GLY A 1050 6.01 7.31 -21.73
N ILE A 1051 5.85 6.63 -22.88
CA ILE A 1051 6.99 6.17 -23.71
C ILE A 1051 7.89 7.34 -24.15
N GLU A 1052 7.30 8.47 -24.56
CA GLU A 1052 8.07 9.64 -24.98
C GLU A 1052 8.82 10.29 -23.81
N TYR A 1053 8.22 10.27 -22.61
CA TYR A 1053 8.82 10.80 -21.39
C TYR A 1053 10.05 9.98 -20.96
N GLU A 1054 9.88 8.66 -20.88
CA GLU A 1054 10.99 7.72 -20.64
C GLU A 1054 12.11 7.92 -21.66
N ASN A 1055 11.78 7.96 -22.95
CA ASN A 1055 12.78 8.22 -24.00
C ASN A 1055 13.50 9.57 -23.81
N ASN A 1056 12.82 10.61 -23.32
CA ASN A 1056 13.44 11.90 -23.02
C ASN A 1056 14.38 11.80 -21.81
N LEU A 1057 13.99 11.12 -20.72
CA LEU A 1057 14.89 10.83 -19.60
C LEU A 1057 16.17 10.12 -20.08
N HIS A 1058 16.02 9.13 -20.97
CA HIS A 1058 17.13 8.44 -21.61
C HIS A 1058 18.04 9.37 -22.44
N VAL A 1059 17.46 10.29 -23.22
CA VAL A 1059 18.23 11.20 -24.11
C VAL A 1059 18.94 12.33 -23.35
N PHE A 1060 18.35 12.82 -22.26
CA PHE A 1060 18.85 13.98 -21.52
C PHE A 1060 19.63 13.62 -20.24
N SER A 1061 19.96 12.35 -20.05
CA SER A 1061 20.55 11.82 -18.81
C SER A 1061 21.81 12.56 -18.34
N GLN A 1062 22.67 13.00 -19.25
CA GLN A 1062 23.90 13.73 -18.88
C GLN A 1062 23.59 15.08 -18.23
N ALA A 1063 22.54 15.75 -18.67
CA ALA A 1063 22.13 17.03 -18.11
C ALA A 1063 21.38 16.85 -16.78
N LEU A 1064 20.62 15.77 -16.64
CA LEU A 1064 19.72 15.52 -15.51
C LEU A 1064 20.43 14.80 -14.34
N PHE A 1065 21.17 13.74 -14.65
CA PHE A 1065 21.77 12.83 -13.67
C PHE A 1065 23.31 12.84 -13.65
N GLY A 1066 23.94 13.58 -14.56
CA GLY A 1066 25.39 13.72 -14.59
C GLY A 1066 26.17 12.54 -15.21
N PHE A 1067 25.54 11.65 -15.98
CA PHE A 1067 26.23 10.57 -16.73
C PHE A 1067 25.72 10.41 -18.18
N GLU A 1068 26.51 9.81 -19.06
CA GLU A 1068 26.33 9.91 -20.53
C GLU A 1068 25.08 9.21 -21.07
N GLY A 1069 24.53 8.21 -20.36
CA GLY A 1069 23.33 7.47 -20.76
C GLY A 1069 22.95 6.41 -19.72
N PRO A 1070 21.66 6.20 -19.37
CA PRO A 1070 21.27 5.13 -18.45
C PRO A 1070 21.39 3.74 -19.11
N LEU A 1071 21.20 2.68 -18.33
CA LEU A 1071 21.09 1.33 -18.90
C LEU A 1071 19.80 1.22 -19.74
N THR A 1072 19.89 0.63 -20.92
CA THR A 1072 18.69 0.32 -21.72
C THR A 1072 17.80 -0.65 -20.95
N GLN A 1073 16.49 -0.57 -21.16
CA GLN A 1073 15.50 -1.51 -20.66
C GLN A 1073 16.02 -2.95 -20.79
N SER A 1074 16.01 -3.69 -19.69
CA SER A 1074 16.49 -5.06 -19.69
C SER A 1074 15.40 -5.85 -20.39
N SER A 1075 15.75 -6.69 -21.35
CA SER A 1075 14.81 -7.63 -21.97
C SER A 1075 14.38 -8.76 -21.01
N THR A 1076 14.39 -8.53 -19.71
CA THR A 1076 13.95 -9.49 -18.69
C THR A 1076 12.54 -9.15 -18.23
N SER A 1077 11.61 -9.15 -19.19
CA SER A 1077 10.23 -9.53 -18.89
C SER A 1077 10.28 -10.94 -18.28
N GLY A 1078 10.01 -11.06 -16.98
CA GLY A 1078 9.80 -12.33 -16.29
C GLY A 1078 11.07 -13.10 -15.89
N GLN A 1079 11.40 -13.02 -14.61
CA GLN A 1079 11.66 -14.23 -13.82
C GLN A 1079 10.63 -14.33 -12.71
#